data_AF-A0A7J9W1R6-F1
#
_entry.id   AF-A0A7J9W1R6-F1
#
_cell.length_a   1.000
_cell.length_b   1.000
_cell.length_c   1.000
_cell.angle_alpha   90.00
_cell.angle_beta   90.00
_cell.angle_gamma   90.00
#
_symmetry.space_group_name_H-M   'P 1'
#
loop_
_entity.id
_entity.type
_entity.pdbx_description
1 polymer ?
#
loop_
_entity_poly.entity_id
_entity_poly.type
_entity_poly.pdbx_seq_one_letter_code
_entity_poly.pdbx_strand_id
1 'polypeptide(L)'
;MNLPIAGPGVTAPRDVLSVIWGRVLARDPVGPDDDLFVLGGGWFDAARASRLVRDALDVELAPAELAAAATPTGLANFIERRGPAGAAGAGMAAAPVAVSQLGMIWHEQLAPGSFNLAPFVRRLHGPLDRGALAAAFEQLVARHESLRTTFELRHGAPVQVVADPPSLRLPVVDLSGRAPATAETEAAAVIAEAGGAPFDLAAGPLFVPSLIRLGPEDHLLVVRLHHTVFDDWSLGVYRRELSALHDGVRDGDPAQLPELPVTFSEYARRQRRRLAGKAGADQLAWWRRQLVGAPLTTQLSVADPDGGRTPGPSEPVNMVLTPELSARLRALARHGRATPFMLLLAGFQLLLHRRTGQDDLLIASVVANRGDRDTEGLIGCFTKKLPLRLRLEGDPPFLELLAGVRDTLLSALAHQELGFEEVLQETLGGQAAQHGVVPHLPIMFQGLVPARNPLDLAGLSGSAFGSSERQGPGMHVVSGDAAGEPATPVWGDGLYPGTFLGISVVDDGEELAVRAQGGFHRPAVQALLEEFGDLLADVVARPLAAATDLIGDRAGSGSTERFLGFALNRPRLEQAIADCTGAREAALIERGGDPAEARLAARVVAGRGAVPDLRELRIRLWRELPGSIWPTELIVADGSPAETPEHWAASTEHESLLASAWAAQLGLPDLDTGSNYWQSFAFLDAVADARQRGLVVTSEQLARNRTLRTLAADLAATGPVSGTAEPAPAEVIRAEGLSKTYPGGLRAVDGLDLSVREGEVFGLLGPNGAGKTTTVGMLTTLVLPTGGRAFVGGVDVVADPAMAKQYLGVVPQANDLDNSLTVFGNLYFHGRYFGMRARTARARANRMLERLRLEGRGKDKVEQLSGGMLRRLQLARALMHGPAVAFLDEPTAGLDPQSRLALWDIVAELKAEGQTVLLTTHYMEEAERFCDRVAIMDHGRILALDTPDELKRSYGAAGIMLIRGTGDLAALAGKLAAQDWVHEAVAADGSVRVRADDSDGALSSVMTLAEGSGVKVSDVAVSEDSLEAVFISLTGKELRE
;
A
#
# COMPACT_ATOMS: atom_id res chain seq x y z
N MET A 1 37.24 6.11 13.12
CA MET A 1 38.43 5.50 13.76
C MET A 1 38.48 4.05 13.36
N ASN A 2 39.65 3.53 12.99
CA ASN A 2 39.79 2.12 12.60
C ASN A 2 40.19 1.29 13.83
N LEU A 3 39.27 0.45 14.32
CA LEU A 3 39.64 -0.72 15.11
C LEU A 3 39.74 -1.92 14.15
N PRO A 4 40.79 -2.76 14.25
CA PRO A 4 40.97 -3.87 13.32
C PRO A 4 39.83 -4.88 13.48
N ILE A 5 39.22 -5.26 12.36
CA ILE A 5 38.49 -6.53 12.28
C ILE A 5 39.57 -7.62 12.44
N ALA A 6 39.29 -8.64 13.27
CA ALA A 6 40.29 -9.61 13.69
C ALA A 6 40.92 -10.38 12.51
N GLY A 7 42.16 -10.85 12.71
CA GLY A 7 42.95 -11.53 11.68
C GLY A 7 42.42 -12.93 11.29
N PRO A 8 43.05 -13.58 10.30
CA PRO A 8 42.49 -14.75 9.61
C PRO A 8 42.47 -16.01 10.48
N GLY A 9 41.35 -16.20 11.18
CA GLY A 9 40.84 -17.46 11.71
C GLY A 9 39.32 -17.44 11.53
N VAL A 10 38.71 -18.55 11.11
CA VAL A 10 37.32 -18.57 10.61
C VAL A 10 36.31 -18.16 11.68
N THR A 11 35.96 -16.88 11.73
CA THR A 11 34.75 -16.36 12.39
C THR A 11 33.53 -16.67 11.53
N ALA A 12 32.48 -17.22 12.14
CA ALA A 12 31.24 -17.50 11.41
C ALA A 12 30.61 -16.19 10.91
N PRO A 13 29.95 -16.17 9.72
CA PRO A 13 29.29 -14.97 9.20
C PRO A 13 28.38 -14.29 10.23
N ARG A 14 27.64 -15.08 11.02
CA ARG A 14 26.82 -14.62 12.14
C ARG A 14 27.56 -13.73 13.13
N ASP A 15 28.78 -14.09 13.52
CA ASP A 15 29.54 -13.37 14.54
C ASP A 15 30.08 -12.04 13.97
N VAL A 16 30.45 -12.03 12.68
CA VAL A 16 30.76 -10.80 11.92
C VAL A 16 29.54 -9.88 11.85
N LEU A 17 28.34 -10.45 11.65
CA LEU A 17 27.08 -9.72 11.57
C LEU A 17 26.66 -9.11 12.92
N SER A 18 26.81 -9.82 14.04
CA SER A 18 26.60 -9.23 15.39
C SER A 18 27.53 -8.03 15.64
N VAL A 19 28.80 -8.11 15.20
CA VAL A 19 29.74 -6.97 15.26
C VAL A 19 29.32 -5.83 14.33
N ILE A 20 28.75 -6.11 13.16
CA ILE A 20 28.20 -5.08 12.27
C ILE A 20 26.99 -4.40 12.91
N TRP A 21 26.05 -5.15 13.49
CA TRP A 21 24.89 -4.59 14.21
C TRP A 21 25.36 -3.67 15.33
N GLY A 22 26.30 -4.12 16.16
CA GLY A 22 26.80 -3.30 17.26
C GLY A 22 27.52 -2.02 16.81
N ARG A 23 28.19 -2.06 15.66
CA ARG A 23 28.79 -0.87 15.03
C ARG A 23 27.77 0.09 14.42
N VAL A 24 26.67 -0.42 13.87
CA VAL A 24 25.61 0.38 13.26
C VAL A 24 24.74 1.04 14.34
N LEU A 25 24.32 0.28 15.35
CA LEU A 25 23.48 0.72 16.46
C LEU A 25 24.25 1.39 17.62
N ALA A 26 25.58 1.46 17.53
CA ALA A 26 26.48 1.92 18.60
C ALA A 26 26.25 1.23 19.96
N ARG A 27 26.02 -0.10 19.94
CA ARG A 27 25.60 -0.93 21.07
C ARG A 27 26.43 -2.22 21.12
N ASP A 28 26.90 -2.63 22.30
CA ASP A 28 27.70 -3.85 22.49
C ASP A 28 27.43 -4.38 23.92
N PRO A 29 27.02 -5.65 24.14
CA PRO A 29 26.84 -6.72 23.15
C PRO A 29 25.52 -6.64 22.36
N VAL A 30 25.57 -7.22 21.16
CA VAL A 30 24.40 -7.59 20.34
C VAL A 30 24.40 -9.10 20.15
N GLY A 31 23.29 -9.75 20.51
CA GLY A 31 23.08 -11.18 20.40
C GLY A 31 22.95 -11.66 18.95
N PRO A 32 23.04 -12.98 18.72
CA PRO A 32 22.92 -13.56 17.38
C PRO A 32 21.49 -13.46 16.83
N ASP A 33 20.48 -13.42 17.70
CA ASP A 33 19.06 -13.41 17.34
C ASP A 33 18.37 -12.05 17.62
N ASP A 34 19.16 -11.02 17.92
CA ASP A 34 18.66 -9.66 18.16
C ASP A 34 18.32 -8.98 16.83
N ASP A 35 17.08 -8.48 16.71
CA ASP A 35 16.57 -7.85 15.50
C ASP A 35 16.94 -6.36 15.42
N LEU A 36 17.42 -5.92 14.25
CA LEU A 36 17.88 -4.56 14.00
C LEU A 36 16.84 -3.49 14.38
N PHE A 37 15.58 -3.71 14.01
CA PHE A 37 14.50 -2.74 14.21
C PHE A 37 13.93 -2.80 15.62
N VAL A 38 13.92 -4.00 16.24
CA VAL A 38 13.54 -4.15 17.66
C VAL A 38 14.56 -3.46 18.58
N LEU A 39 15.84 -3.42 18.20
CA LEU A 39 16.86 -2.62 18.88
C LEU A 39 16.79 -1.10 18.55
N GLY A 40 15.73 -0.64 17.87
CA GLY A 40 15.50 0.75 17.50
C GLY A 40 16.30 1.23 16.28
N GLY A 41 16.87 0.32 15.50
CA GLY A 41 17.49 0.63 14.22
C GLY A 41 16.45 1.02 13.17
N GLY A 42 16.81 1.96 12.29
CA GLY A 42 15.98 2.41 11.18
C GLY A 42 16.36 1.79 9.84
N TRP A 43 15.64 2.14 8.77
CA TRP A 43 15.99 1.72 7.42
C TRP A 43 17.40 2.16 6.97
N PHE A 44 17.88 3.29 7.49
CA PHE A 44 19.22 3.81 7.18
C PHE A 44 20.32 2.96 7.86
N ASP A 45 20.01 2.36 9.01
CA ASP A 45 20.86 1.34 9.63
C ASP A 45 20.90 0.08 8.78
N ALA A 46 19.76 -0.35 8.23
CA ALA A 46 19.69 -1.48 7.30
C ALA A 46 20.56 -1.24 6.05
N ALA A 47 20.46 -0.05 5.44
CA ALA A 47 21.28 0.31 4.28
C ALA A 47 22.79 0.43 4.61
N ARG A 48 23.13 0.99 5.78
CA ARG A 48 24.51 1.05 6.29
C ARG A 48 25.06 -0.34 6.59
N ALA A 49 24.24 -1.21 7.17
CA ALA A 49 24.58 -2.59 7.45
C ALA A 49 24.85 -3.35 6.17
N SER A 50 23.97 -3.29 5.14
CA SER A 50 24.21 -3.93 3.83
C SER A 50 25.56 -3.53 3.22
N ARG A 51 25.96 -2.26 3.39
CA ARG A 51 27.27 -1.78 2.94
C ARG A 51 28.43 -2.46 3.69
N LEU A 52 28.35 -2.53 5.02
CA LEU A 52 29.36 -3.15 5.87
C LEU A 52 29.41 -4.67 5.72
N VAL A 53 28.26 -5.31 5.44
CA VAL A 53 28.17 -6.74 5.14
C VAL A 53 28.92 -7.07 3.86
N ARG A 54 28.70 -6.30 2.78
CA ARG A 54 29.50 -6.46 1.55
C ARG A 54 31.00 -6.26 1.81
N ASP A 55 31.38 -5.22 2.55
CA ASP A 55 32.80 -4.93 2.81
C ASP A 55 33.49 -5.98 3.71
N ALA A 56 32.73 -6.77 4.48
CA ALA A 56 33.25 -7.78 5.41
C ALA A 56 33.08 -9.25 4.93
N LEU A 57 32.07 -9.53 4.11
CA LEU A 57 31.68 -10.87 3.67
C LEU A 57 31.58 -11.04 2.14
N ASP A 58 31.87 -9.99 1.36
CA ASP A 58 31.84 -9.95 -0.12
C ASP A 58 30.49 -10.33 -0.74
N VAL A 59 29.39 -9.97 -0.06
CA VAL A 59 28.02 -10.30 -0.48
C VAL A 59 27.18 -9.03 -0.65
N GLU A 60 26.55 -8.90 -1.82
CA GLU A 60 25.60 -7.82 -2.10
C GLU A 60 24.22 -8.14 -1.53
N LEU A 61 23.65 -7.15 -0.82
CA LEU A 61 22.34 -7.22 -0.20
C LEU A 61 21.60 -5.91 -0.44
N ALA A 62 20.38 -5.97 -0.95
CA ALA A 62 19.48 -4.82 -0.87
C ALA A 62 19.08 -4.56 0.59
N PRO A 63 18.82 -3.32 1.01
CA PRO A 63 18.39 -3.04 2.38
C PRO A 63 17.08 -3.75 2.75
N ALA A 64 16.20 -3.99 1.77
CA ALA A 64 14.98 -4.79 1.92
C ALA A 64 15.25 -6.26 2.29
N GLU A 65 16.26 -6.89 1.66
CA GLU A 65 16.65 -8.28 1.91
C GLU A 65 17.27 -8.42 3.30
N LEU A 66 18.06 -7.43 3.71
CA LEU A 66 18.60 -7.33 5.05
C LEU A 66 17.48 -7.10 6.08
N ALA A 67 16.49 -6.27 5.76
CA ALA A 67 15.34 -6.01 6.62
C ALA A 67 14.45 -7.24 6.81
N ALA A 68 14.25 -8.05 5.76
CA ALA A 68 13.52 -9.31 5.83
C ALA A 68 14.23 -10.39 6.67
N ALA A 69 15.52 -10.21 6.95
CA ALA A 69 16.36 -11.13 7.72
C ALA A 69 17.13 -10.40 8.84
N ALA A 70 16.49 -9.43 9.52
CA ALA A 70 17.13 -8.42 10.38
C ALA A 70 17.84 -8.90 11.67
N THR A 71 18.08 -10.20 11.85
CA THR A 71 18.91 -10.77 12.91
C THR A 71 20.24 -11.30 12.36
N PRO A 72 21.36 -11.21 13.09
CA PRO A 72 22.65 -11.78 12.65
C PRO A 72 22.58 -13.26 12.24
N THR A 73 21.81 -14.09 12.95
CA THR A 73 21.53 -15.48 12.58
C THR A 73 20.69 -15.56 11.30
N GLY A 74 19.62 -14.77 11.19
CA GLY A 74 18.75 -14.76 10.02
C GLY A 74 19.50 -14.39 8.74
N LEU A 75 20.34 -13.37 8.82
CA LEU A 75 21.11 -12.86 7.69
C LEU A 75 22.31 -13.74 7.32
N ALA A 76 23.02 -14.35 8.30
CA ALA A 76 24.04 -15.36 8.00
C ALA A 76 23.45 -16.52 7.19
N ASN A 77 22.30 -17.03 7.64
CA ASN A 77 21.53 -18.08 6.97
C ASN A 77 20.96 -17.66 5.60
N PHE A 78 20.82 -16.36 5.32
CA PHE A 78 20.41 -15.84 4.02
C PHE A 78 21.61 -15.78 3.05
N ILE A 79 22.74 -15.27 3.53
CA ILE A 79 24.00 -15.20 2.80
C ILE A 79 24.50 -16.59 2.38
N GLU A 80 24.52 -17.55 3.32
CA GLU A 80 25.03 -18.91 3.08
C GLU A 80 24.21 -19.69 2.02
N ARG A 81 22.92 -19.40 1.88
CA ARG A 81 22.06 -20.02 0.85
C ARG A 81 22.25 -19.40 -0.54
N ARG A 82 22.61 -18.12 -0.61
CA ARG A 82 22.69 -17.36 -1.86
C ARG A 82 23.95 -17.68 -2.69
N GLY A 83 25.03 -18.09 -2.03
CA GLY A 83 26.34 -18.30 -2.66
C GLY A 83 27.02 -16.99 -3.09
N PRO A 84 28.27 -17.02 -3.57
CA PRO A 84 28.94 -15.84 -4.10
C PRO A 84 28.25 -15.38 -5.40
N ALA A 85 27.81 -14.13 -5.41
CA ALA A 85 26.99 -13.60 -6.50
C ALA A 85 27.79 -13.45 -7.82
N GLY A 86 27.23 -13.92 -8.92
CA GLY A 86 27.76 -13.67 -10.26
C GLY A 86 27.56 -12.21 -10.66
N ALA A 87 28.60 -11.58 -11.21
CA ALA A 87 28.57 -10.17 -11.62
C ALA A 87 27.51 -9.93 -12.73
N ALA A 88 26.51 -9.11 -12.43
CA ALA A 88 25.49 -8.71 -13.40
C ALA A 88 25.95 -7.51 -14.24
N GLY A 89 26.04 -7.74 -15.56
CA GLY A 89 25.81 -6.73 -16.61
C GLY A 89 26.59 -5.41 -16.55
N ALA A 90 27.69 -5.33 -17.29
CA ALA A 90 28.22 -4.03 -17.73
C ALA A 90 27.27 -3.40 -18.78
N GLY A 91 26.34 -2.55 -18.33
CA GLY A 91 25.38 -1.85 -19.18
C GLY A 91 25.04 -0.47 -18.62
N MET A 92 25.32 0.57 -19.45
CA MET A 92 25.06 2.00 -19.24
C MET A 92 25.71 2.66 -18.00
N ALA A 93 25.95 3.97 -18.11
CA ALA A 93 26.74 4.75 -17.15
C ALA A 93 25.93 5.14 -15.89
N ALA A 94 25.71 4.16 -15.00
CA ALA A 94 25.01 4.36 -13.73
C ALA A 94 25.57 5.56 -12.93
N ALA A 95 24.67 6.38 -12.41
CA ALA A 95 25.01 7.51 -11.55
C ALA A 95 24.55 7.25 -10.10
N PRO A 96 25.20 7.82 -9.08
CA PRO A 96 24.65 7.77 -7.73
C PRO A 96 23.33 8.53 -7.66
N VAL A 97 22.39 8.09 -6.82
CA VAL A 97 21.17 8.85 -6.54
C VAL A 97 21.48 10.12 -5.73
N ALA A 98 20.69 11.17 -5.97
CA ALA A 98 20.73 12.39 -5.16
C ALA A 98 20.29 12.09 -3.71
N VAL A 99 20.62 13.00 -2.79
CA VAL A 99 20.22 12.88 -1.38
C VAL A 99 18.71 12.92 -1.21
N SER A 100 18.01 13.77 -1.98
CA SER A 100 16.54 13.93 -2.02
C SER A 100 15.78 12.67 -2.43
N GLN A 101 16.29 11.96 -3.45
CA GLN A 101 15.65 10.76 -4.00
C GLN A 101 15.76 9.55 -3.06
N LEU A 102 16.80 9.52 -2.22
CA LEU A 102 17.25 8.30 -1.54
C LEU A 102 16.21 7.73 -0.57
N GLY A 103 15.62 8.59 0.29
CA GLY A 103 14.55 8.19 1.20
C GLY A 103 13.28 7.74 0.46
N MET A 104 12.92 8.44 -0.63
CA MET A 104 11.73 8.12 -1.43
C MET A 104 11.83 6.75 -2.11
N ILE A 105 12.95 6.44 -2.78
CA ILE A 105 13.18 5.14 -3.46
C ILE A 105 13.00 3.97 -2.49
N TRP A 106 13.44 4.15 -1.25
CA TRP A 106 13.37 3.13 -0.22
C TRP A 106 11.99 3.01 0.42
N HIS A 107 11.31 4.11 0.66
CA HIS A 107 9.93 4.07 1.16
C HIS A 107 8.97 3.48 0.12
N GLU A 108 9.19 3.75 -1.17
CA GLU A 108 8.41 3.15 -2.27
C GLU A 108 8.54 1.62 -2.33
N GLN A 109 9.65 1.03 -1.83
CA GLN A 109 9.79 -0.43 -1.66
C GLN A 109 8.98 -0.99 -0.48
N LEU A 110 8.65 -0.16 0.52
CA LEU A 110 7.89 -0.56 1.71
C LEU A 110 6.38 -0.33 1.53
N ALA A 111 6.00 0.72 0.81
CA ALA A 111 4.62 1.10 0.54
C ALA A 111 4.50 1.64 -0.90
N PRO A 112 4.35 0.76 -1.91
CA PRO A 112 4.23 1.16 -3.31
C PRO A 112 3.06 2.13 -3.55
N GLY A 113 3.30 3.16 -4.36
CA GLY A 113 2.40 4.26 -4.65
C GLY A 113 2.52 5.45 -3.68
N SER A 114 3.38 5.39 -2.65
CA SER A 114 3.50 6.47 -1.65
C SER A 114 4.08 7.77 -2.22
N PHE A 115 4.91 7.69 -3.26
CA PHE A 115 5.52 8.85 -3.90
C PHE A 115 5.01 9.10 -5.34
N ASN A 116 3.85 8.54 -5.67
CA ASN A 116 3.03 9.01 -6.79
C ASN A 116 2.63 10.47 -6.55
N LEU A 117 2.97 11.37 -7.47
CA LEU A 117 2.37 12.71 -7.45
C LEU A 117 0.97 12.64 -8.09
N ALA A 118 0.03 13.40 -7.51
CA ALA A 118 -1.32 13.51 -8.05
C ALA A 118 -1.23 13.94 -9.53
N PRO A 119 -1.96 13.27 -10.46
CA PRO A 119 -1.79 13.55 -11.89
C PRO A 119 -2.01 15.02 -12.22
N PHE A 120 -1.09 15.62 -12.98
CA PHE A 120 -1.31 16.98 -13.48
C PHE A 120 -2.36 16.92 -14.59
N VAL A 121 -3.54 17.48 -14.31
CA VAL A 121 -4.66 17.56 -15.26
C VAL A 121 -4.84 19.00 -15.74
N ARG A 122 -4.97 19.19 -17.05
CA ARG A 122 -5.29 20.48 -17.67
C ARG A 122 -6.34 20.27 -18.76
N ARG A 123 -7.47 20.98 -18.68
CA ARG A 123 -8.43 21.02 -19.79
C ARG A 123 -7.92 21.97 -20.88
N LEU A 124 -8.00 21.53 -22.12
CA LEU A 124 -7.51 22.21 -23.33
C LEU A 124 -8.66 22.32 -24.33
N HIS A 125 -9.06 23.54 -24.62
CA HIS A 125 -10.11 23.84 -25.60
C HIS A 125 -9.52 24.43 -26.87
N GLY A 126 -10.00 23.97 -28.03
CA GLY A 126 -9.57 24.42 -29.36
C GLY A 126 -8.97 23.29 -30.23
N PRO A 127 -8.47 23.63 -31.43
CA PRO A 127 -7.96 22.68 -32.42
C PRO A 127 -6.56 22.15 -32.05
N LEU A 128 -6.51 21.19 -31.13
CA LEU A 128 -5.27 20.59 -30.63
C LEU A 128 -4.54 19.78 -31.72
N ASP A 129 -3.36 20.27 -32.15
CA ASP A 129 -2.40 19.46 -32.90
C ASP A 129 -1.72 18.47 -31.94
N ARG A 130 -2.27 17.25 -31.92
CA ARG A 130 -1.73 16.11 -31.17
C ARG A 130 -0.31 15.71 -31.61
N GLY A 131 0.06 15.95 -32.86
CA GLY A 131 1.39 15.67 -33.39
C GLY A 131 2.41 16.64 -32.83
N ALA A 132 2.09 17.95 -32.85
CA ALA A 132 2.90 18.98 -32.23
C ALA A 132 3.05 18.75 -30.72
N LEU A 133 1.97 18.42 -30.01
CA LEU A 133 2.01 18.13 -28.57
C LEU A 133 2.87 16.90 -28.25
N ALA A 134 2.74 15.80 -29.02
CA ALA A 134 3.59 14.61 -28.82
C ALA A 134 5.08 14.93 -29.07
N ALA A 135 5.41 15.62 -30.15
CA ALA A 135 6.78 16.04 -30.47
C ALA A 135 7.36 17.03 -29.44
N ALA A 136 6.53 17.86 -28.80
CA ALA A 136 6.94 18.72 -27.70
C ALA A 136 7.29 17.92 -26.44
N PHE A 137 6.51 16.89 -26.11
CA PHE A 137 6.85 15.95 -25.03
C PHE A 137 8.12 15.13 -25.35
N GLU A 138 8.32 14.67 -26.59
CA GLU A 138 9.57 14.01 -27.02
C GLU A 138 10.79 14.90 -26.78
N GLN A 139 10.74 16.15 -27.23
CA GLN A 139 11.83 17.11 -27.02
C GLN A 139 12.06 17.43 -25.53
N LEU A 140 11.01 17.54 -24.73
CA LEU A 140 11.11 17.76 -23.29
C LEU A 140 11.80 16.59 -22.57
N VAL A 141 11.42 15.34 -22.89
CA VAL A 141 12.01 14.12 -22.28
C VAL A 141 13.43 13.88 -22.78
N ALA A 142 13.73 14.20 -24.05
CA ALA A 142 15.10 14.17 -24.57
C ALA A 142 16.01 15.15 -23.79
N ARG A 143 15.53 16.39 -23.59
CA ARG A 143 16.22 17.50 -22.92
C ARG A 143 16.43 17.25 -21.43
N HIS A 144 15.43 16.76 -20.70
CA HIS A 144 15.52 16.53 -19.25
C HIS A 144 15.71 15.05 -18.92
N GLU A 145 16.96 14.64 -18.69
CA GLU A 145 17.32 13.25 -18.45
C GLU A 145 16.57 12.60 -17.25
N SER A 146 16.16 13.40 -16.27
CA SER A 146 15.37 12.93 -15.12
C SER A 146 14.07 12.25 -15.55
N LEU A 147 13.40 12.75 -16.59
CA LEU A 147 12.14 12.21 -17.09
C LEU A 147 12.27 10.82 -17.75
N ARG A 148 13.51 10.41 -18.08
CA ARG A 148 13.89 9.11 -18.64
C ARG A 148 14.87 8.35 -17.74
N THR A 149 14.87 8.66 -16.44
CA THR A 149 15.69 7.99 -15.42
C THR A 149 14.87 6.92 -14.69
N THR A 150 15.43 5.73 -14.55
CA THR A 150 14.98 4.66 -13.65
C THR A 150 15.99 4.44 -12.52
N PHE A 151 15.61 3.65 -11.52
CA PHE A 151 16.39 3.39 -10.31
C PHE A 151 16.61 1.89 -10.12
N GLU A 152 17.83 1.45 -10.35
CA GLU A 152 18.25 0.07 -10.13
C GLU A 152 18.98 -0.08 -8.80
N LEU A 153 18.92 -1.26 -8.19
CA LEU A 153 19.82 -1.63 -7.09
C LEU A 153 21.10 -2.25 -7.66
N ARG A 154 22.25 -1.61 -7.45
CA ARG A 154 23.59 -2.16 -7.77
C ARG A 154 24.48 -2.07 -6.53
N HIS A 155 25.20 -3.14 -6.17
CA HIS A 155 26.11 -3.15 -5.00
C HIS A 155 25.42 -2.86 -3.65
N GLY A 156 24.14 -3.17 -3.54
CA GLY A 156 23.28 -2.89 -2.38
C GLY A 156 22.84 -1.43 -2.23
N ALA A 157 23.11 -0.57 -3.22
CA ALA A 157 22.72 0.83 -3.22
C ALA A 157 21.86 1.16 -4.46
N PRO A 158 20.85 2.04 -4.35
CA PRO A 158 20.13 2.52 -5.52
C PRO A 158 21.04 3.43 -6.37
N VAL A 159 20.99 3.23 -7.68
CA VAL A 159 21.69 4.02 -8.70
C VAL A 159 20.68 4.50 -9.76
N GLN A 160 20.96 5.65 -10.33
CA GLN A 160 20.20 6.20 -11.45
C GLN A 160 20.70 5.60 -12.76
N VAL A 161 19.79 5.06 -13.55
CA VAL A 161 20.04 4.60 -14.92
C VAL A 161 19.22 5.47 -15.86
N VAL A 162 19.91 6.14 -16.77
CA VAL A 162 19.32 7.13 -17.67
C VAL A 162 19.14 6.49 -19.04
N ALA A 163 17.91 6.19 -19.44
CA ALA A 163 17.60 5.65 -20.77
C ALA A 163 17.91 6.66 -21.88
N ASP A 164 18.20 6.19 -23.09
CA ASP A 164 18.27 7.06 -24.27
C ASP A 164 16.91 7.75 -24.53
N PRO A 165 16.87 8.92 -25.19
CA PRO A 165 15.61 9.61 -25.51
C PRO A 165 14.63 8.70 -26.26
N PRO A 166 13.43 8.41 -25.71
CA PRO A 166 12.45 7.55 -26.35
C PRO A 166 11.70 8.30 -27.45
N SER A 167 11.16 7.56 -28.43
CA SER A 167 10.00 8.05 -29.18
C SER A 167 8.76 7.91 -28.29
N LEU A 168 8.12 9.05 -27.99
CA LEU A 168 7.06 9.15 -27.00
C LEU A 168 5.71 9.07 -27.69
N ARG A 169 4.99 7.99 -27.41
CA ARG A 169 3.57 7.89 -27.77
C ARG A 169 2.76 8.63 -26.71
N LEU A 170 1.91 9.57 -27.14
CA LEU A 170 0.88 10.19 -26.31
C LEU A 170 -0.40 9.34 -26.37
N PRO A 171 -0.73 8.52 -25.36
CA PRO A 171 -1.92 7.65 -25.41
C PRO A 171 -3.19 8.50 -25.34
N VAL A 172 -4.22 8.12 -26.08
CA VAL A 172 -5.50 8.84 -26.13
C VAL A 172 -6.64 7.94 -25.66
N VAL A 173 -7.40 8.39 -24.66
CA VAL A 173 -8.70 7.83 -24.25
C VAL A 173 -9.78 8.66 -24.92
N ASP A 174 -10.52 8.09 -25.89
CA ASP A 174 -11.57 8.83 -26.59
C ASP A 174 -12.94 8.62 -25.94
N LEU A 175 -13.46 9.68 -25.31
CA LEU A 175 -14.78 9.75 -24.70
C LEU A 175 -15.74 10.65 -25.51
N SER A 176 -15.34 11.15 -26.68
CA SER A 176 -16.13 12.11 -27.47
C SER A 176 -17.43 11.56 -28.05
N GLY A 177 -17.62 10.23 -28.01
CA GLY A 177 -18.89 9.56 -28.32
C GLY A 177 -19.85 9.43 -27.13
N ARG A 178 -19.50 9.94 -25.94
CA ARG A 178 -20.35 9.89 -24.74
C ARG A 178 -21.22 11.15 -24.61
N ALA A 179 -22.31 11.04 -23.86
CA ALA A 179 -23.04 12.23 -23.40
C ALA A 179 -22.15 13.04 -22.43
N PRO A 180 -22.17 14.40 -22.44
CA PRO A 180 -21.19 15.22 -21.71
C PRO A 180 -21.03 14.87 -20.22
N ALA A 181 -22.13 14.73 -19.46
CA ALA A 181 -22.05 14.38 -18.04
C ALA A 181 -21.45 12.99 -17.78
N THR A 182 -21.68 12.04 -18.69
CA THR A 182 -21.05 10.71 -18.66
C THR A 182 -19.57 10.80 -19.02
N ALA A 183 -19.19 11.61 -20.02
CA ALA A 183 -17.80 11.84 -20.40
C ALA A 183 -16.97 12.43 -19.25
N GLU A 184 -17.50 13.45 -18.56
CA GLU A 184 -16.88 14.07 -17.38
C GLU A 184 -16.70 13.04 -16.23
N THR A 185 -17.70 12.18 -16.02
CA THR A 185 -17.66 11.14 -14.96
C THR A 185 -16.66 10.02 -15.30
N GLU A 186 -16.66 9.51 -16.54
CA GLU A 186 -15.69 8.53 -17.03
C GLU A 186 -14.26 9.10 -17.00
N ALA A 187 -14.08 10.38 -17.37
CA ALA A 187 -12.78 11.07 -17.30
C ALA A 187 -12.26 11.19 -15.85
N ALA A 188 -13.12 11.57 -14.90
CA ALA A 188 -12.75 11.64 -13.49
C ALA A 188 -12.30 10.27 -12.93
N ALA A 189 -12.98 9.19 -13.32
CA ALA A 189 -12.59 7.83 -12.95
C ALA A 189 -11.21 7.43 -13.52
N VAL A 190 -10.95 7.72 -14.81
CA VAL A 190 -9.64 7.49 -15.44
C VAL A 190 -8.52 8.28 -14.76
N ILE A 191 -8.78 9.53 -14.35
CA ILE A 191 -7.82 10.36 -13.62
C ILE A 191 -7.55 9.78 -12.22
N ALA A 192 -8.57 9.27 -11.52
CA ALA A 192 -8.43 8.66 -10.20
C ALA A 192 -7.61 7.35 -10.26
N GLU A 193 -7.91 6.47 -11.23
CA GLU A 193 -7.15 5.24 -11.48
C GLU A 193 -5.67 5.55 -11.82
N ALA A 194 -5.45 6.57 -12.67
CA ALA A 194 -4.13 7.06 -13.02
C ALA A 194 -3.33 7.58 -11.81
N GLY A 195 -3.98 8.17 -10.79
CA GLY A 195 -3.32 8.58 -9.55
C GLY A 195 -2.96 7.41 -8.63
N GLY A 196 -3.85 6.41 -8.52
CA GLY A 196 -3.70 5.28 -7.60
C GLY A 196 -2.75 4.17 -8.06
N ALA A 197 -2.50 4.03 -9.37
CA ALA A 197 -1.61 2.97 -9.88
C ALA A 197 -0.12 3.26 -9.55
N PRO A 198 0.60 2.36 -8.85
CA PRO A 198 2.01 2.57 -8.48
C PRO A 198 2.94 2.56 -9.69
N PHE A 199 4.17 3.07 -9.51
CA PHE A 199 5.24 2.99 -10.50
C PHE A 199 6.26 1.89 -10.14
N ASP A 200 6.72 1.15 -11.15
CA ASP A 200 7.95 0.37 -11.02
C ASP A 200 9.15 1.31 -11.24
N LEU A 201 9.93 1.56 -10.17
CA LEU A 201 11.09 2.45 -10.23
C LEU A 201 12.23 1.91 -11.10
N ALA A 202 12.36 0.59 -11.26
CA ALA A 202 13.43 -0.02 -12.03
C ALA A 202 13.07 -0.10 -13.52
N ALA A 203 11.82 -0.42 -13.85
CA ALA A 203 11.36 -0.52 -15.24
C ALA A 203 10.94 0.83 -15.85
N GLY A 204 10.28 1.70 -15.08
CA GLY A 204 9.69 2.94 -15.58
C GLY A 204 8.62 2.70 -16.67
N PRO A 205 8.31 3.73 -17.49
CA PRO A 205 8.71 5.13 -17.36
C PRO A 205 8.06 5.82 -16.14
N LEU A 206 8.77 6.76 -15.53
CA LEU A 206 8.34 7.50 -14.33
C LEU A 206 7.70 8.87 -14.61
N PHE A 207 7.47 9.16 -15.89
CA PHE A 207 6.76 10.33 -16.41
C PHE A 207 5.94 9.86 -17.61
N VAL A 208 4.61 9.98 -17.51
CA VAL A 208 3.67 9.39 -18.47
C VAL A 208 2.57 10.40 -18.80
N PRO A 209 2.72 11.19 -19.88
CA PRO A 209 1.66 12.02 -20.41
C PRO A 209 0.64 11.19 -21.20
N SER A 210 -0.63 11.57 -21.12
CA SER A 210 -1.74 11.02 -21.88
C SER A 210 -2.82 12.08 -22.12
N LEU A 211 -3.77 11.78 -22.99
CA LEU A 211 -4.85 12.67 -23.37
C LEU A 211 -6.20 11.96 -23.20
N ILE A 212 -7.17 12.62 -22.58
CA ILE A 212 -8.58 12.22 -22.64
C ILE A 212 -9.28 13.18 -23.62
N ARG A 213 -9.99 12.66 -24.61
CA ARG A 213 -10.72 13.47 -25.59
C ARG A 213 -12.20 13.48 -25.24
N LEU A 214 -12.73 14.65 -24.87
CA LEU A 214 -14.13 14.87 -24.55
C LEU A 214 -14.94 15.33 -25.78
N GLY A 215 -14.28 15.92 -26.79
CA GLY A 215 -14.93 16.41 -28.00
C GLY A 215 -13.97 16.64 -29.18
N PRO A 216 -14.42 17.32 -30.24
CA PRO A 216 -13.56 17.74 -31.36
C PRO A 216 -12.49 18.75 -30.94
N GLU A 217 -12.85 19.66 -30.03
CA GLU A 217 -12.04 20.78 -29.52
C GLU A 217 -12.01 20.80 -27.99
N ASP A 218 -12.19 19.65 -27.33
CA ASP A 218 -12.26 19.55 -25.86
C ASP A 218 -11.49 18.32 -25.39
N HIS A 219 -10.44 18.56 -24.61
CA HIS A 219 -9.45 17.56 -24.24
C HIS A 219 -8.96 17.78 -22.81
N LEU A 220 -8.56 16.72 -22.13
CA LEU A 220 -7.84 16.77 -20.86
C LEU A 220 -6.43 16.21 -21.09
N LEU A 221 -5.42 17.04 -20.94
CA LEU A 221 -4.04 16.58 -20.81
C LEU A 221 -3.86 16.06 -19.39
N VAL A 222 -3.45 14.81 -19.25
CA VAL A 222 -3.21 14.14 -17.96
C VAL A 222 -1.76 13.69 -17.93
N VAL A 223 -1.00 14.06 -16.91
CA VAL A 223 0.40 13.61 -16.75
C VAL A 223 0.55 12.91 -15.41
N ARG A 224 0.85 11.61 -15.44
CA ARG A 224 1.25 10.83 -14.27
C ARG A 224 2.76 10.94 -14.09
N LEU A 225 3.24 11.02 -12.86
CA LEU A 225 4.67 11.08 -12.56
C LEU A 225 5.00 10.62 -11.15
N HIS A 226 6.23 10.11 -10.97
CA HIS A 226 6.78 9.75 -9.67
C HIS A 226 7.65 10.87 -9.10
N HIS A 227 7.60 11.11 -7.79
CA HIS A 227 8.30 12.22 -7.16
C HIS A 227 9.84 12.10 -7.22
N THR A 228 10.40 10.90 -7.44
CA THR A 228 11.86 10.73 -7.56
C THR A 228 12.47 11.38 -8.82
N VAL A 229 11.66 11.72 -9.84
CA VAL A 229 12.11 12.34 -11.09
C VAL A 229 11.65 13.80 -11.28
N PHE A 230 10.85 14.34 -10.34
CA PHE A 230 10.17 15.62 -10.49
C PHE A 230 9.90 16.27 -9.12
N ASP A 231 9.88 17.60 -9.03
CA ASP A 231 9.49 18.34 -7.82
C ASP A 231 8.61 19.56 -8.15
N ASP A 232 8.10 20.25 -7.12
CA ASP A 232 7.20 21.39 -7.30
C ASP A 232 7.82 22.53 -8.14
N TRP A 233 9.13 22.74 -8.05
CA TRP A 233 9.84 23.73 -8.88
C TRP A 233 9.91 23.29 -10.35
N SER A 234 10.08 21.99 -10.59
CA SER A 234 10.05 21.40 -11.93
C SER A 234 8.74 21.68 -12.67
N LEU A 235 7.62 21.89 -11.96
CA LEU A 235 6.33 22.29 -12.55
C LEU A 235 6.43 23.61 -13.34
N GLY A 236 7.14 24.60 -12.80
CA GLY A 236 7.35 25.89 -13.48
C GLY A 236 8.30 25.81 -14.69
N VAL A 237 9.25 24.88 -14.66
CA VAL A 237 10.12 24.55 -15.81
C VAL A 237 9.31 23.81 -16.89
N TYR A 238 8.63 22.75 -16.49
CA TYR A 238 7.76 21.92 -17.33
C TYR A 238 6.77 22.76 -18.14
N ARG A 239 5.97 23.62 -17.49
CA ARG A 239 4.95 24.43 -18.18
C ARG A 239 5.59 25.36 -19.22
N ARG A 240 6.62 26.12 -18.82
CA ARG A 240 7.30 27.09 -19.68
C ARG A 240 7.95 26.41 -20.90
N GLU A 241 8.64 25.29 -20.69
CA GLU A 241 9.35 24.62 -21.79
C GLU A 241 8.39 23.81 -22.68
N LEU A 242 7.37 23.15 -22.13
CA LEU A 242 6.37 22.45 -22.95
C LEU A 242 5.60 23.43 -23.86
N SER A 243 5.21 24.59 -23.34
CA SER A 243 4.60 25.67 -24.13
C SER A 243 5.48 26.09 -25.31
N ALA A 244 6.73 26.47 -25.04
CA ALA A 244 7.65 26.92 -26.07
C ALA A 244 7.93 25.82 -27.13
N LEU A 245 8.11 24.57 -26.70
CA LEU A 245 8.35 23.42 -27.59
C LEU A 245 7.13 23.10 -28.46
N HIS A 246 5.92 23.15 -27.89
CA HIS A 246 4.68 22.96 -28.64
C HIS A 246 4.51 24.01 -29.72
N ASP A 247 4.61 25.29 -29.34
CA ASP A 247 4.38 26.40 -30.25
C ASP A 247 5.42 26.42 -31.38
N GLY A 248 6.69 26.14 -31.07
CA GLY A 248 7.75 26.05 -32.07
C GLY A 248 7.60 24.88 -33.06
N VAL A 249 7.06 23.73 -32.62
CA VAL A 249 6.73 22.62 -33.55
C VAL A 249 5.54 22.99 -34.42
N ARG A 250 4.49 23.58 -33.83
CA ARG A 250 3.26 23.98 -34.53
C ARG A 250 3.54 25.04 -35.60
N ASP A 251 4.37 26.04 -35.28
CA ASP A 251 4.67 27.16 -36.19
C ASP A 251 5.82 26.86 -37.18
N GLY A 252 6.55 25.76 -36.95
CA GLY A 252 7.74 25.41 -37.74
C GLY A 252 8.98 26.27 -37.42
N ASP A 253 8.99 26.97 -36.28
CA ASP A 253 10.11 27.77 -35.77
C ASP A 253 10.66 27.18 -34.45
N PRO A 254 11.75 26.39 -34.50
CA PRO A 254 12.22 25.64 -33.33
C PRO A 254 12.52 26.50 -32.10
N ALA A 255 11.95 26.09 -30.96
CA ALA A 255 12.02 26.83 -29.71
C ALA A 255 13.47 27.06 -29.22
N GLN A 256 13.84 28.34 -29.04
CA GLN A 256 15.16 28.73 -28.53
C GLN A 256 15.22 28.66 -27.00
N LEU A 257 15.29 27.45 -26.46
CA LEU A 257 15.49 27.23 -25.02
C LEU A 257 16.97 27.39 -24.63
N PRO A 258 17.30 28.00 -23.47
CA PRO A 258 18.67 28.06 -22.97
C PRO A 258 19.30 26.66 -22.81
N GLU A 259 20.61 26.56 -23.02
CA GLU A 259 21.34 25.31 -22.75
C GLU A 259 21.29 24.97 -21.25
N LEU A 260 21.18 23.67 -20.93
CA LEU A 260 21.19 23.20 -19.54
C LEU A 260 22.65 23.08 -19.06
N PRO A 261 23.07 23.83 -18.02
CA PRO A 261 24.49 23.92 -17.64
C PRO A 261 25.01 22.65 -16.95
N VAL A 262 24.13 21.82 -16.39
CA VAL A 262 24.43 20.48 -15.86
C VAL A 262 23.26 19.55 -16.12
N THR A 263 23.48 18.24 -16.03
CA THR A 263 22.39 17.25 -15.98
C THR A 263 22.13 16.82 -14.53
N PHE A 264 20.95 16.22 -14.25
CA PHE A 264 20.56 15.85 -12.88
C PHE A 264 21.50 14.80 -12.27
N SER A 265 21.94 13.82 -13.05
CA SER A 265 22.91 12.81 -12.64
C SER A 265 24.29 13.41 -12.36
N GLU A 266 24.73 14.44 -13.10
CA GLU A 266 25.97 15.16 -12.78
C GLU A 266 25.82 16.05 -11.55
N TYR A 267 24.66 16.68 -11.32
CA TYR A 267 24.34 17.30 -10.03
C TYR A 267 24.46 16.29 -8.88
N ALA A 268 23.86 15.10 -9.00
CA ALA A 268 23.94 14.05 -7.99
C ALA A 268 25.39 13.57 -7.75
N ARG A 269 26.19 13.39 -8.82
CA ARG A 269 27.62 13.09 -8.72
C ARG A 269 28.38 14.22 -8.00
N ARG A 270 28.13 15.49 -8.31
CA ARG A 270 28.73 16.66 -7.63
C ARG A 270 28.38 16.69 -6.15
N GLN A 271 27.09 16.54 -5.81
CA GLN A 271 26.61 16.51 -4.43
C GLN A 271 27.31 15.42 -3.61
N ARG A 272 27.34 14.17 -4.10
CA ARG A 272 28.01 13.06 -3.42
C ARG A 272 29.52 13.27 -3.28
N ARG A 273 30.19 13.87 -4.28
CA ARG A 273 31.61 14.25 -4.17
C ARG A 273 31.86 15.34 -3.11
N ARG A 274 30.98 16.36 -3.00
CA ARG A 274 31.07 17.39 -1.93
C ARG A 274 30.94 16.77 -0.54
N LEU A 275 29.97 15.87 -0.37
CA LEU A 275 29.64 15.24 0.93
C LEU A 275 30.66 14.22 1.41
N ALA A 276 31.40 13.54 0.52
CA ALA A 276 32.37 12.51 0.90
C ALA A 276 33.62 13.03 1.65
N GLY A 277 33.82 14.34 1.72
CA GLY A 277 34.98 14.97 2.35
C GLY A 277 34.67 15.70 3.67
N LYS A 278 35.57 16.61 4.06
CA LYS A 278 35.44 17.43 5.28
C LYS A 278 34.09 18.16 5.36
N ALA A 279 33.55 18.63 4.23
CA ALA A 279 32.29 19.36 4.20
C ALA A 279 31.12 18.54 4.78
N GLY A 280 30.98 17.26 4.44
CA GLY A 280 29.94 16.39 5.02
C GLY A 280 30.15 16.15 6.52
N ALA A 281 31.41 16.00 6.96
CA ALA A 281 31.73 15.85 8.38
C ALA A 281 31.42 17.13 9.20
N ASP A 282 31.71 18.31 8.66
CA ASP A 282 31.39 19.61 9.28
C ASP A 282 29.86 19.81 9.37
N GLN A 283 29.11 19.44 8.32
CA GLN A 283 27.64 19.46 8.30
C GLN A 283 27.07 18.54 9.41
N LEU A 284 27.53 17.29 9.49
CA LEU A 284 27.04 16.34 10.50
C LEU A 284 27.42 16.78 11.93
N ALA A 285 28.62 17.30 12.12
CA ALA A 285 29.04 17.84 13.41
C ALA A 285 28.17 19.02 13.86
N TRP A 286 27.68 19.85 12.93
CA TRP A 286 26.72 20.90 13.25
C TRP A 286 25.36 20.32 13.65
N TRP A 287 24.79 19.40 12.87
CA TRP A 287 23.50 18.77 13.20
C TRP A 287 23.49 18.07 14.55
N ARG A 288 24.56 17.35 14.90
CA ARG A 288 24.72 16.73 16.23
C ARG A 288 24.68 17.74 17.37
N ARG A 289 25.16 18.98 17.17
CA ARG A 289 25.06 20.04 18.20
C ARG A 289 23.67 20.64 18.31
N GLN A 290 22.88 20.69 17.24
CA GLN A 290 21.52 21.25 17.29
C GLN A 290 20.49 20.25 17.84
N LEU A 291 20.61 18.99 17.43
CA LEU A 291 19.63 17.94 17.74
C LEU A 291 19.98 17.15 19.01
N VAL A 292 21.10 17.43 19.69
CA VAL A 292 21.43 16.79 20.97
C VAL A 292 20.29 16.96 21.98
N GLY A 293 19.74 15.84 22.43
CA GLY A 293 18.58 15.83 23.33
C GLY A 293 17.35 16.54 22.78
N ALA A 294 17.12 16.57 21.46
CA ALA A 294 15.80 16.93 20.91
C ALA A 294 14.76 15.85 21.28
N PRO A 295 13.45 16.19 21.32
CA PRO A 295 12.41 15.17 21.50
C PRO A 295 12.40 14.20 20.31
N LEU A 296 11.98 12.95 20.55
CA LEU A 296 11.86 11.94 19.49
C LEU A 296 10.63 12.13 18.58
N THR A 297 9.70 13.01 18.98
CA THR A 297 8.51 13.44 18.21
C THR A 297 7.88 14.69 18.81
N THR A 298 7.11 15.42 18.01
CA THR A 298 6.18 16.46 18.49
C THR A 298 4.79 15.86 18.62
N GLN A 299 4.18 15.96 19.81
CA GLN A 299 2.90 15.29 20.10
C GLN A 299 1.72 16.21 19.81
N LEU A 300 1.16 16.17 18.59
CA LEU A 300 -0.06 16.91 18.27
C LEU A 300 -1.31 16.03 18.36
N SER A 301 -2.19 16.39 19.30
CA SER A 301 -3.57 15.89 19.32
C SER A 301 -4.51 16.91 18.69
N VAL A 302 -5.27 16.47 17.67
CA VAL A 302 -6.36 17.25 17.08
C VAL A 302 -7.66 16.52 17.42
N ALA A 303 -8.26 16.87 18.55
CA ALA A 303 -9.41 16.16 19.11
C ALA A 303 -10.63 16.22 18.17
N ASP A 304 -11.24 15.07 17.91
CA ASP A 304 -12.54 14.97 17.23
C ASP A 304 -13.66 15.46 18.17
N PRO A 305 -14.40 16.55 17.83
CA PRO A 305 -15.47 17.08 18.66
C PRO A 305 -16.55 16.05 18.98
N ASP A 306 -16.86 15.19 18.00
CA ASP A 306 -17.97 14.23 18.07
C ASP A 306 -17.51 12.81 18.50
N GLY A 307 -16.21 12.64 18.79
CA GLY A 307 -15.63 11.40 19.35
C GLY A 307 -15.87 10.15 18.49
N GLY A 308 -15.90 10.30 17.17
CA GLY A 308 -16.78 9.52 16.32
C GLY A 308 -16.23 9.02 14.97
N ARG A 309 -14.95 9.17 14.62
CA ARG A 309 -14.42 8.50 13.40
C ARG A 309 -12.92 8.15 13.39
N THR A 310 -12.60 7.14 12.59
CA THR A 310 -11.24 6.63 12.33
C THR A 310 -10.43 7.64 11.49
N PRO A 311 -9.11 7.78 11.71
CA PRO A 311 -8.23 8.50 10.80
C PRO A 311 -8.28 7.95 9.37
N GLY A 312 -8.25 8.84 8.40
CA GLY A 312 -8.24 8.53 6.96
C GLY A 312 -7.81 9.78 6.17
N PRO A 313 -7.53 9.67 4.86
CA PRO A 313 -7.14 10.82 4.04
C PRO A 313 -8.26 11.88 4.05
N SER A 314 -8.01 13.02 4.68
CA SER A 314 -8.98 14.12 4.74
C SER A 314 -8.87 15.01 3.51
N GLU A 315 -10.00 15.59 3.08
CA GLU A 315 -9.95 16.74 2.18
C GLU A 315 -9.07 17.86 2.80
N PRO A 316 -8.24 18.54 2.00
CA PRO A 316 -7.48 19.69 2.47
C PRO A 316 -8.38 20.81 3.00
N VAL A 317 -7.91 21.51 4.02
CA VAL A 317 -8.55 22.71 4.56
C VAL A 317 -7.70 23.92 4.21
N ASN A 318 -8.33 24.97 3.69
CA ASN A 318 -7.66 26.21 3.30
C ASN A 318 -8.14 27.37 4.18
N MET A 319 -7.20 28.16 4.67
CA MET A 319 -7.43 29.46 5.30
C MET A 319 -6.80 30.55 4.44
N VAL A 320 -7.61 31.54 4.08
CA VAL A 320 -7.19 32.77 3.39
C VAL A 320 -7.08 33.88 4.42
N LEU A 321 -5.93 34.55 4.51
CA LEU A 321 -5.77 35.74 5.34
C LEU A 321 -6.10 36.97 4.50
N THR A 322 -6.95 37.87 5.03
CA THR A 322 -7.40 39.06 4.28
C THR A 322 -6.20 39.90 3.79
N PRO A 323 -6.36 40.71 2.73
CA PRO A 323 -5.27 41.54 2.21
C PRO A 323 -4.66 42.46 3.28
N GLU A 324 -5.48 42.99 4.20
CA GLU A 324 -5.04 43.86 5.30
C GLU A 324 -4.20 43.09 6.33
N LEU A 325 -4.64 41.90 6.74
CA LEU A 325 -3.88 41.06 7.67
C LEU A 325 -2.59 40.58 7.01
N SER A 326 -2.65 40.13 5.76
CA SER A 326 -1.51 39.73 4.93
C SER A 326 -0.49 40.86 4.80
N ALA A 327 -0.91 42.09 4.48
CA ALA A 327 -0.04 43.26 4.40
C ALA A 327 0.62 43.61 5.74
N ARG A 328 -0.12 43.52 6.86
CA ARG A 328 0.44 43.77 8.20
C ARG A 328 1.41 42.67 8.64
N LEU A 329 1.12 41.38 8.35
CA LEU A 329 2.04 40.26 8.59
C LEU A 329 3.33 40.42 7.78
N ARG A 330 3.25 40.75 6.48
CA ARG A 330 4.44 41.06 5.67
C ARG A 330 5.22 42.26 6.23
N ALA A 331 4.55 43.28 6.75
CA ALA A 331 5.22 44.42 7.41
C ALA A 331 5.94 44.02 8.71
N LEU A 332 5.30 43.20 9.56
CA LEU A 332 5.88 42.69 10.80
C LEU A 332 7.08 41.77 10.53
N ALA A 333 6.98 40.88 9.54
CA ALA A 333 8.08 40.03 9.09
C ALA A 333 9.28 40.88 8.64
N ARG A 334 9.06 41.90 7.80
CA ARG A 334 10.11 42.86 7.40
C ARG A 334 10.74 43.58 8.59
N HIS A 335 9.95 43.99 9.58
CA HIS A 335 10.46 44.62 10.81
C HIS A 335 11.37 43.66 11.61
N GLY A 336 10.94 42.41 11.78
CA GLY A 336 11.76 41.33 12.37
C GLY A 336 12.89 40.80 11.49
N ARG A 337 13.15 41.41 10.32
CA ARG A 337 14.12 40.96 9.30
C ARG A 337 13.95 39.47 8.90
N ALA A 338 12.70 39.04 8.83
CA ALA A 338 12.28 37.67 8.54
C ALA A 338 11.36 37.62 7.31
N THR A 339 11.09 36.42 6.80
CA THR A 339 10.09 36.21 5.72
C THR A 339 8.69 35.97 6.31
N PRO A 340 7.62 36.13 5.51
CA PRO A 340 6.27 35.75 5.93
C PRO A 340 6.18 34.27 6.35
N PHE A 341 6.91 33.38 5.64
CA PHE A 341 7.06 31.97 6.03
C PHE A 341 7.64 31.79 7.44
N MET A 342 8.73 32.49 7.78
CA MET A 342 9.32 32.44 9.12
C MET A 342 8.36 32.96 10.20
N LEU A 343 7.58 34.00 9.89
CA LEU A 343 6.59 34.55 10.81
C LEU A 343 5.43 33.59 11.04
N LEU A 344 4.89 33.00 9.98
CA LEU A 344 3.84 31.98 10.09
C LEU A 344 4.35 30.73 10.82
N LEU A 345 5.60 30.33 10.60
CA LEU A 345 6.25 29.26 11.35
C LEU A 345 6.39 29.59 12.86
N ALA A 346 6.75 30.82 13.22
CA ALA A 346 6.81 31.26 14.62
C ALA A 346 5.42 31.34 15.28
N GLY A 347 4.40 31.80 14.55
CA GLY A 347 3.01 31.75 15.01
C GLY A 347 2.51 30.31 15.19
N PHE A 348 2.89 29.41 14.28
CA PHE A 348 2.55 27.99 14.37
C PHE A 348 3.30 27.29 15.51
N GLN A 349 4.55 27.69 15.81
CA GLN A 349 5.27 27.26 17.00
C GLN A 349 4.50 27.61 18.28
N LEU A 350 3.98 28.85 18.40
CA LEU A 350 3.14 29.25 19.53
C LEU A 350 1.83 28.44 19.60
N LEU A 351 1.18 28.20 18.45
CA LEU A 351 -0.03 27.37 18.39
C LEU A 351 0.25 25.95 18.87
N LEU A 352 1.36 25.34 18.44
CA LEU A 352 1.78 24.02 18.90
C LEU A 352 2.11 24.04 20.39
N HIS A 353 2.84 25.02 20.90
CA HIS A 353 3.11 25.14 22.34
C HIS A 353 1.79 25.29 23.13
N ARG A 354 0.83 26.13 22.70
CA ARG A 354 -0.53 26.22 23.28
C ARG A 354 -1.29 24.89 23.23
N ARG A 355 -1.16 24.13 22.12
CA ARG A 355 -1.91 22.89 21.86
C ARG A 355 -1.27 21.62 22.44
N THR A 356 0.00 21.64 22.81
CA THR A 356 0.75 20.47 23.29
C THR A 356 1.36 20.68 24.69
N GLY A 357 1.60 21.94 25.08
CA GLY A 357 2.33 22.30 26.28
C GLY A 357 3.81 21.87 26.24
N GLN A 358 4.38 21.71 25.05
CA GLN A 358 5.80 21.37 24.84
C GLN A 358 6.61 22.64 24.51
N ASP A 359 7.71 22.88 25.23
CA ASP A 359 8.62 24.01 25.00
C ASP A 359 9.74 23.71 23.98
N ASP A 360 9.98 22.43 23.68
CA ASP A 360 11.00 21.94 22.75
C ASP A 360 10.28 21.05 21.73
N LEU A 361 10.11 21.57 20.51
CA LEU A 361 9.38 20.94 19.41
C LEU A 361 10.38 20.49 18.33
N LEU A 362 10.07 19.39 17.64
CA LEU A 362 10.82 18.92 16.48
C LEU A 362 9.86 18.63 15.31
N ILE A 363 9.91 19.47 14.27
CA ILE A 363 9.04 19.36 13.09
C ILE A 363 9.86 19.22 11.81
N ALA A 364 9.27 18.66 10.76
CA ALA A 364 9.87 18.64 9.44
C ALA A 364 9.55 19.94 8.69
N SER A 365 10.51 20.50 7.96
CA SER A 365 10.28 21.56 6.98
C SER A 365 10.79 21.14 5.61
N VAL A 366 10.03 21.43 4.57
CA VAL A 366 10.41 21.10 3.19
C VAL A 366 11.14 22.28 2.54
N VAL A 367 12.24 22.00 1.84
CA VAL A 367 13.04 23.00 1.13
C VAL A 367 13.28 22.56 -0.32
N ALA A 368 13.14 23.50 -1.26
CA ALA A 368 13.32 23.24 -2.70
C ALA A 368 14.77 22.89 -3.09
N ASN A 369 15.77 23.25 -2.26
CA ASN A 369 17.17 22.81 -2.41
C ASN A 369 17.82 23.15 -3.79
N ARG A 370 17.45 24.31 -4.38
CA ARG A 370 17.99 24.83 -5.65
C ARG A 370 18.85 26.07 -5.41
N GLY A 371 19.94 25.88 -4.66
CA GLY A 371 20.85 26.97 -4.27
C GLY A 371 21.89 27.37 -5.32
N ASP A 372 22.19 26.46 -6.26
CA ASP A 372 23.11 26.69 -7.37
C ASP A 372 22.29 27.14 -8.61
N ARG A 373 22.64 28.27 -9.25
CA ARG A 373 21.96 28.79 -10.47
C ARG A 373 21.83 27.74 -11.57
N ASP A 374 22.81 26.85 -11.67
CA ASP A 374 22.86 25.72 -12.61
C ASP A 374 21.65 24.78 -12.48
N THR A 375 20.91 24.82 -11.36
CA THR A 375 19.76 23.96 -11.08
C THR A 375 18.40 24.62 -11.33
N GLU A 376 18.31 25.94 -11.52
CA GLU A 376 17.03 26.65 -11.64
C GLU A 376 16.21 26.21 -12.86
N GLY A 377 16.89 25.84 -13.95
CA GLY A 377 16.29 25.41 -15.22
C GLY A 377 16.06 23.90 -15.36
N LEU A 378 16.36 23.08 -14.35
CA LEU A 378 16.31 21.61 -14.47
C LEU A 378 15.00 21.00 -13.95
N ILE A 379 14.49 20.00 -14.67
CA ILE A 379 13.51 19.06 -14.12
C ILE A 379 14.25 17.95 -13.36
N GLY A 380 13.80 17.69 -12.14
CA GLY A 380 14.38 16.67 -11.25
C GLY A 380 13.85 16.79 -9.83
N CYS A 381 14.15 15.79 -8.99
CA CYS A 381 13.77 15.81 -7.57
C CYS A 381 14.88 16.46 -6.73
N PHE A 382 14.80 17.77 -6.48
CA PHE A 382 15.76 18.47 -5.61
C PHE A 382 15.22 18.62 -4.18
N THR A 383 13.90 18.78 -4.05
CA THR A 383 13.17 18.94 -2.79
C THR A 383 13.56 17.91 -1.73
N LYS A 384 13.73 18.36 -0.48
CA LYS A 384 14.04 17.51 0.68
C LYS A 384 13.44 18.06 1.97
N LYS A 385 13.31 17.18 2.97
CA LYS A 385 12.94 17.51 4.35
C LYS A 385 14.18 18.04 5.12
N LEU A 386 13.98 18.91 6.10
CA LEU A 386 14.95 19.31 7.12
C LEU A 386 14.29 19.23 8.51
N PRO A 387 14.97 18.69 9.54
CA PRO A 387 14.44 18.73 10.90
C PRO A 387 14.66 20.13 11.50
N LEU A 388 13.58 20.79 11.89
CA LEU A 388 13.62 22.06 12.61
C LEU A 388 13.27 21.83 14.07
N ARG A 389 14.25 22.07 14.95
CA ARG A 389 14.05 22.08 16.39
C ARG A 389 13.69 23.49 16.82
N LEU A 390 12.48 23.68 17.35
CA LEU A 390 11.94 24.98 17.72
C LEU A 390 11.77 25.02 19.24
N ARG A 391 12.44 25.96 19.90
CA ARG A 391 12.41 26.10 21.37
C ARG A 391 11.72 27.37 21.81
N LEU A 392 11.03 27.31 22.94
CA LEU A 392 10.42 28.43 23.65
C LEU A 392 11.06 28.54 25.03
N GLU A 393 12.21 29.22 25.12
CA GLU A 393 12.96 29.40 26.37
C GLU A 393 12.64 30.77 26.99
N GLY A 394 12.13 30.79 28.23
CA GLY A 394 12.03 32.02 29.04
C GLY A 394 10.88 32.98 28.72
N ASP A 395 9.82 32.51 28.07
CA ASP A 395 8.64 33.30 27.66
C ASP A 395 8.98 34.58 26.85
N PRO A 396 9.61 34.42 25.67
CA PRO A 396 10.11 35.55 24.90
C PRO A 396 8.97 36.35 24.23
N PRO A 397 9.14 37.68 24.04
CA PRO A 397 8.28 38.45 23.15
C PRO A 397 8.24 37.86 21.75
N PHE A 398 7.11 37.98 21.03
CA PHE A 398 6.96 37.36 19.71
C PHE A 398 8.07 37.74 18.70
N LEU A 399 8.57 38.98 18.72
CA LEU A 399 9.67 39.39 17.85
C LEU A 399 11.01 38.68 18.16
N GLU A 400 11.25 38.29 19.41
CA GLU A 400 12.43 37.50 19.80
C GLU A 400 12.26 36.04 19.39
N LEU A 401 11.05 35.48 19.55
CA LEU A 401 10.71 34.16 19.02
C LEU A 401 10.90 34.08 17.49
N LEU A 402 10.42 35.09 16.76
CA LEU A 402 10.60 35.22 15.31
C LEU A 402 12.09 35.29 14.92
N ALA A 403 12.92 35.98 15.71
CA ALA A 403 14.36 35.99 15.51
C ALA A 403 14.97 34.60 15.73
N GLY A 404 14.58 33.88 16.78
CA GLY A 404 15.02 32.50 17.03
C GLY A 404 14.65 31.53 15.91
N VAL A 405 13.40 31.60 15.41
CA VAL A 405 12.93 30.79 14.27
C VAL A 405 13.70 31.12 12.99
N ARG A 406 13.89 32.41 12.68
CA ARG A 406 14.71 32.87 11.55
C ARG A 406 16.13 32.32 11.62
N ASP A 407 16.79 32.48 12.77
CA ASP A 407 18.20 32.12 12.94
C ASP A 407 18.39 30.60 12.93
N THR A 408 17.43 29.85 13.47
CA THR A 408 17.34 28.39 13.36
C THR A 408 17.21 27.94 11.91
N LEU A 409 16.24 28.49 11.17
CA LEU A 409 15.98 28.11 9.77
C LEU A 409 17.14 28.49 8.85
N LEU A 410 17.71 29.69 8.99
CA LEU A 410 18.87 30.12 8.19
C LEU A 410 20.10 29.24 8.48
N SER A 411 20.32 28.86 9.74
CA SER A 411 21.43 27.98 10.10
C SER A 411 21.21 26.55 9.59
N ALA A 412 19.97 26.04 9.62
CA ALA A 412 19.60 24.75 9.02
C ALA A 412 19.78 24.77 7.49
N LEU A 413 19.39 25.86 6.82
CA LEU A 413 19.60 26.06 5.37
C LEU A 413 21.10 26.14 5.00
N ALA A 414 21.96 26.68 5.87
CA ALA A 414 23.40 26.65 5.67
C ALA A 414 24.01 25.23 5.83
N HIS A 415 23.31 24.33 6.55
CA HIS A 415 23.73 22.95 6.81
C HIS A 415 22.81 21.91 6.15
N GLN A 416 22.17 22.27 5.04
CA GLN A 416 21.16 21.43 4.42
C GLN A 416 21.71 20.26 3.58
N GLU A 417 23.03 20.12 3.34
CA GLU A 417 23.54 19.23 2.29
C GLU A 417 23.30 17.73 2.56
N LEU A 418 23.14 17.32 3.83
CA LEU A 418 22.88 15.92 4.24
C LEU A 418 21.42 15.50 4.07
N GLY A 419 21.17 14.18 4.07
CA GLY A 419 19.82 13.63 4.00
C GLY A 419 19.02 13.87 5.28
N PHE A 420 17.70 14.06 5.16
CA PHE A 420 16.82 14.24 6.32
C PHE A 420 16.92 13.07 7.30
N GLU A 421 16.76 11.86 6.78
CA GLU A 421 16.79 10.62 7.54
C GLU A 421 18.21 10.28 7.99
N GLU A 422 19.23 10.62 7.20
CA GLU A 422 20.65 10.52 7.59
C GLU A 422 20.96 11.42 8.80
N VAL A 423 20.45 12.65 8.82
CA VAL A 423 20.56 13.58 9.94
C VAL A 423 19.81 13.04 11.16
N LEU A 424 18.57 12.57 11.02
CA LEU A 424 17.82 11.97 12.15
C LEU A 424 18.56 10.76 12.72
N GLN A 425 19.08 9.87 11.86
CA GLN A 425 19.78 8.67 12.28
C GLN A 425 21.08 9.00 13.04
N GLU A 426 21.95 9.82 12.45
CA GLU A 426 23.26 10.15 13.01
C GLU A 426 23.24 11.16 14.19
N THR A 427 22.05 11.62 14.59
CA THR A 427 21.85 12.54 15.73
C THR A 427 20.90 12.01 16.81
N LEU A 428 19.79 11.36 16.43
CA LEU A 428 18.77 10.84 17.35
C LEU A 428 18.73 9.32 17.42
N GLY A 429 19.28 8.59 16.44
CA GLY A 429 19.21 7.12 16.38
C GLY A 429 19.69 6.43 17.66
N GLY A 430 20.78 6.90 18.28
CA GLY A 430 21.25 6.38 19.57
C GLY A 430 20.29 6.61 20.75
N GLN A 431 19.61 7.76 20.78
CA GLN A 431 18.57 8.07 21.79
C GLN A 431 17.30 7.22 21.53
N ALA A 432 16.95 7.01 20.26
CA ALA A 432 15.85 6.16 19.84
C ALA A 432 16.08 4.68 20.20
N ALA A 433 17.27 4.16 19.91
CA ALA A 433 17.70 2.79 20.25
C ALA A 433 17.78 2.51 21.76
N GLN A 434 18.10 3.52 22.57
CA GLN A 434 18.03 3.43 24.04
C GLN A 434 16.60 3.28 24.56
N HIS A 435 15.60 3.80 23.84
CA HIS A 435 14.19 3.79 24.24
C HIS A 435 13.32 2.83 23.41
N GLY A 436 13.89 2.07 22.47
CA GLY A 436 13.17 1.10 21.64
C GLY A 436 12.14 1.72 20.69
N VAL A 437 12.37 2.94 20.22
CA VAL A 437 11.43 3.71 19.38
C VAL A 437 12.12 4.33 18.17
N VAL A 438 11.35 4.67 17.13
CA VAL A 438 11.84 5.35 15.93
C VAL A 438 11.53 6.86 16.03
N PRO A 439 12.48 7.76 15.73
CA PRO A 439 12.20 9.20 15.66
C PRO A 439 11.21 9.47 14.53
N HIS A 440 10.10 10.16 14.83
CA HIS A 440 9.08 10.50 13.85
C HIS A 440 8.67 11.97 13.99
N LEU A 441 8.55 12.66 12.86
CA LEU A 441 8.20 14.07 12.82
C LEU A 441 6.83 14.18 12.12
N PRO A 442 5.72 14.01 12.86
CA PRO A 442 4.37 13.93 12.28
C PRO A 442 3.89 15.26 11.68
N ILE A 443 4.57 16.35 12.00
CA ILE A 443 4.23 17.70 11.57
C ILE A 443 5.22 18.13 10.47
N MET A 444 4.69 18.49 9.32
CA MET A 444 5.44 19.07 8.21
C MET A 444 4.96 20.51 7.97
N PHE A 445 5.90 21.46 7.85
CA PHE A 445 5.61 22.87 7.56
C PHE A 445 6.41 23.33 6.35
N GLN A 446 5.74 23.75 5.27
CA GLN A 446 6.39 24.04 3.99
C GLN A 446 5.91 25.33 3.34
N GLY A 447 6.79 25.97 2.58
CA GLY A 447 6.45 27.12 1.74
C GLY A 447 6.28 26.66 0.29
N LEU A 448 5.12 26.93 -0.30
CA LEU A 448 4.85 26.69 -1.71
C LEU A 448 5.09 27.99 -2.49
N VAL A 449 5.78 27.87 -3.62
CA VAL A 449 5.91 28.97 -4.58
C VAL A 449 4.74 28.87 -5.56
N PRO A 450 3.88 29.90 -5.69
CA PRO A 450 2.81 29.89 -6.70
C PRO A 450 3.39 29.66 -8.10
N ALA A 451 2.78 28.78 -8.88
CA ALA A 451 3.20 28.50 -10.25
C ALA A 451 2.86 29.70 -11.17
N ARG A 452 3.77 30.69 -11.24
CA ARG A 452 3.58 31.97 -11.95
C ARG A 452 3.33 31.87 -13.45
N ASN A 453 3.63 30.72 -14.06
CA ASN A 453 3.41 30.46 -15.47
C ASN A 453 2.31 29.41 -15.63
N PRO A 454 1.13 29.73 -16.20
CA PRO A 454 0.17 28.73 -16.62
C PRO A 454 0.77 27.88 -17.75
N LEU A 455 0.22 26.67 -17.96
CA LEU A 455 0.43 25.97 -19.23
C LEU A 455 -0.45 26.67 -20.27
N ASP A 456 0.20 27.41 -21.16
CA ASP A 456 -0.41 28.14 -22.27
C ASP A 456 0.13 27.53 -23.56
N LEU A 457 -0.74 26.89 -24.34
CA LEU A 457 -0.38 26.24 -25.60
C LEU A 457 -1.07 27.07 -26.68
N ALA A 458 -0.30 27.75 -27.53
CA ALA A 458 -0.90 28.78 -28.37
C ALA A 458 -1.96 28.16 -29.30
N GLY A 459 -3.07 28.88 -29.49
CA GLY A 459 -4.24 28.39 -30.23
C GLY A 459 -5.19 27.53 -29.39
N LEU A 460 -4.88 27.25 -28.12
CA LEU A 460 -5.75 26.57 -27.17
C LEU A 460 -6.03 27.45 -25.96
N SER A 461 -7.25 27.41 -25.42
CA SER A 461 -7.55 27.97 -24.10
C SER A 461 -7.45 26.87 -23.03
N GLY A 462 -6.69 27.15 -21.98
CA GLY A 462 -6.44 26.21 -20.88
C GLY A 462 -7.29 26.51 -19.64
N SER A 463 -8.01 25.51 -19.12
CA SER A 463 -8.87 25.64 -17.93
C SER A 463 -8.68 24.49 -16.94
N ALA A 464 -9.33 24.59 -15.78
CA ALA A 464 -9.42 23.51 -14.81
C ALA A 464 -10.20 22.32 -15.39
N PHE A 465 -9.92 21.12 -14.89
CA PHE A 465 -10.93 20.07 -14.87
C PHE A 465 -11.81 20.26 -13.62
N GLY A 466 -13.14 20.27 -13.78
CA GLY A 466 -14.10 20.42 -12.67
C GLY A 466 -14.63 21.83 -12.38
N SER A 467 -14.08 22.90 -12.95
CA SER A 467 -14.60 24.27 -12.72
C SER A 467 -15.91 24.53 -13.47
N SER A 468 -17.02 24.69 -12.76
CA SER A 468 -18.29 25.15 -13.35
C SER A 468 -18.38 26.68 -13.35
N GLU A 469 -18.77 27.29 -14.47
CA GLU A 469 -18.96 28.74 -14.60
C GLU A 469 -20.15 29.26 -13.77
N ARG A 470 -19.97 29.52 -12.47
CA ARG A 470 -20.83 30.42 -11.69
C ARG A 470 -20.08 31.14 -10.57
N GLN A 471 -20.12 32.48 -10.65
CA GLN A 471 -20.23 33.49 -9.57
C GLN A 471 -19.12 34.55 -9.50
N GLY A 472 -19.53 35.82 -9.70
CA GLY A 472 -19.15 36.97 -8.86
C GLY A 472 -17.77 37.61 -9.05
N PRO A 473 -17.68 38.97 -9.09
CA PRO A 473 -16.40 39.65 -8.98
C PRO A 473 -15.95 39.75 -7.50
N GLY A 474 -14.92 38.98 -7.11
CA GLY A 474 -14.26 39.11 -5.81
C GLY A 474 -13.27 38.00 -5.44
N MET A 475 -11.96 38.30 -5.53
CA MET A 475 -10.81 37.74 -4.77
C MET A 475 -10.82 36.23 -4.46
N HIS A 476 -10.07 35.33 -5.12
CA HIS A 476 -8.68 35.32 -5.63
C HIS A 476 -7.52 35.04 -4.63
N VAL A 477 -7.72 34.15 -3.66
CA VAL A 477 -6.67 33.15 -3.37
C VAL A 477 -6.84 31.93 -4.29
N VAL A 478 -5.71 31.29 -4.61
CA VAL A 478 -5.60 29.98 -5.26
C VAL A 478 -6.24 28.87 -4.39
N SER A 479 -7.57 28.84 -4.40
CA SER A 479 -8.31 27.59 -4.28
C SER A 479 -7.97 26.69 -5.47
N GLY A 480 -8.22 25.38 -5.32
CA GLY A 480 -8.25 24.46 -6.48
C GLY A 480 -9.32 24.82 -7.52
N ASP A 481 -10.19 25.78 -7.21
CA ASP A 481 -11.38 26.12 -7.98
C ASP A 481 -11.25 27.39 -8.84
N ALA A 482 -10.19 28.21 -8.64
CA ALA A 482 -10.00 29.47 -9.38
C ALA A 482 -8.76 29.50 -10.31
N ALA A 483 -7.78 28.63 -10.11
CA ALA A 483 -6.60 28.50 -11.00
C ALA A 483 -6.52 27.14 -11.73
N GLY A 484 -7.39 26.19 -11.38
CA GLY A 484 -7.50 24.91 -12.06
C GLY A 484 -6.30 23.99 -11.92
N GLU A 485 -5.72 23.95 -10.72
CA GLU A 485 -4.68 22.99 -10.38
C GLU A 485 -5.29 21.82 -9.60
N PRO A 486 -4.87 20.56 -9.86
CA PRO A 486 -5.24 19.46 -8.98
C PRO A 486 -4.79 19.76 -7.54
N ALA A 487 -5.43 19.12 -6.56
CA ALA A 487 -4.98 19.19 -5.18
C ALA A 487 -3.46 18.97 -5.10
N THR A 488 -2.73 19.87 -4.43
CA THR A 488 -1.31 19.63 -4.10
C THR A 488 -1.19 18.24 -3.51
N PRO A 489 -0.16 17.45 -3.90
CA PRO A 489 -0.07 16.04 -3.58
C PRO A 489 -0.36 15.76 -2.10
N VAL A 490 -1.08 14.68 -1.84
CA VAL A 490 -1.35 14.22 -0.47
C VAL A 490 -0.03 13.71 0.10
N TRP A 491 0.69 14.60 0.79
CA TRP A 491 1.85 14.23 1.58
C TRP A 491 1.43 13.25 2.67
N GLY A 492 1.83 11.99 2.52
CA GLY A 492 1.60 10.94 3.49
C GLY A 492 2.73 9.94 3.41
N ASP A 493 3.65 10.01 4.38
CA ASP A 493 4.60 8.91 4.61
C ASP A 493 3.75 7.68 5.01
N GLY A 494 3.43 6.82 4.03
CA GLY A 494 2.43 5.73 4.13
C GLY A 494 2.65 4.68 5.23
N LEU A 495 3.79 4.76 5.92
CA LEU A 495 4.12 4.01 7.14
C LEU A 495 3.28 4.41 8.36
N TYR A 496 2.70 5.62 8.40
CA TYR A 496 1.98 6.14 9.57
C TYR A 496 0.57 6.71 9.28
N PRO A 497 -0.40 5.89 8.85
CA PRO A 497 -1.78 6.32 8.67
C PRO A 497 -2.34 6.98 9.93
N GLY A 498 -2.83 8.21 9.80
CA GLY A 498 -3.61 8.88 10.85
C GLY A 498 -2.85 9.73 11.87
N THR A 499 -1.55 10.02 11.67
CA THR A 499 -0.78 10.89 12.59
C THR A 499 -0.14 12.12 11.93
N PHE A 500 -0.15 12.20 10.59
CA PHE A 500 0.50 13.27 9.85
C PHE A 500 -0.34 14.54 9.72
N LEU A 501 0.27 15.72 9.90
CA LEU A 501 -0.26 17.05 9.57
C LEU A 501 0.75 17.84 8.71
N GLY A 502 0.41 18.07 7.46
CA GLY A 502 1.13 18.96 6.55
C GLY A 502 0.49 20.34 6.49
N ILE A 503 1.24 21.37 6.85
CA ILE A 503 0.89 22.78 6.69
C ILE A 503 1.69 23.36 5.53
N SER A 504 0.99 23.91 4.53
CA SER A 504 1.57 24.58 3.37
C SER A 504 1.21 26.06 3.38
N VAL A 505 2.21 26.93 3.26
CA VAL A 505 2.07 28.38 3.19
C VAL A 505 2.25 28.84 1.75
N VAL A 506 1.35 29.69 1.26
CA VAL A 506 1.40 30.32 -0.07
C VAL A 506 1.47 31.85 0.12
N ASP A 507 2.35 32.52 -0.64
CA ASP A 507 2.42 33.98 -0.75
C ASP A 507 2.44 34.35 -2.24
N ASP A 508 1.33 34.85 -2.76
CA ASP A 508 1.19 35.32 -4.15
C ASP A 508 1.65 36.78 -4.35
N GLY A 509 1.86 37.51 -3.26
CA GLY A 509 2.22 38.92 -3.22
C GLY A 509 1.10 39.84 -2.72
N GLU A 510 -0.17 39.44 -2.86
CA GLU A 510 -1.33 40.19 -2.37
C GLU A 510 -1.90 39.54 -1.10
N GLU A 511 -2.15 38.24 -1.12
CA GLU A 511 -2.75 37.47 -0.01
C GLU A 511 -1.78 36.39 0.51
N LEU A 512 -1.92 36.04 1.80
CA LEU A 512 -1.23 34.92 2.42
C LEU A 512 -2.27 33.83 2.66
N ALA A 513 -1.96 32.60 2.23
CA ALA A 513 -2.84 31.46 2.41
C ALA A 513 -2.13 30.31 3.14
N VAL A 514 -2.88 29.60 3.97
CA VAL A 514 -2.43 28.45 4.73
C VAL A 514 -3.33 27.27 4.40
N ARG A 515 -2.75 26.19 3.87
CA ARG A 515 -3.43 24.93 3.56
C ARG A 515 -2.95 23.84 4.51
N ALA A 516 -3.88 23.24 5.24
CA ALA A 516 -3.64 22.08 6.10
C ALA A 516 -4.22 20.80 5.47
N GLN A 517 -3.47 19.71 5.52
CA GLN A 517 -3.91 18.39 5.06
C GLN A 517 -3.24 17.30 5.91
N GLY A 518 -3.91 16.17 6.15
CA GLY A 518 -3.37 15.14 7.02
C GLY A 518 -4.31 13.96 7.27
N GLY A 519 -3.97 13.16 8.27
CA GLY A 519 -4.81 12.04 8.73
C GLY A 519 -5.91 12.42 9.72
N PHE A 520 -6.13 13.72 9.95
CA PHE A 520 -7.01 14.25 11.00
C PHE A 520 -8.41 14.59 10.48
N HIS A 521 -9.41 14.61 11.36
CA HIS A 521 -10.79 14.92 10.98
C HIS A 521 -10.94 16.37 10.49
N ARG A 522 -11.56 16.59 9.32
CA ARG A 522 -11.62 17.90 8.64
C ARG A 522 -12.13 19.06 9.54
N PRO A 523 -13.23 18.94 10.31
CA PRO A 523 -13.65 19.98 11.27
C PRO A 523 -12.61 20.30 12.35
N ALA A 524 -11.82 19.31 12.77
CA ALA A 524 -10.80 19.50 13.80
C ALA A 524 -9.57 20.25 13.23
N VAL A 525 -9.23 20.00 11.96
CA VAL A 525 -8.21 20.75 11.21
C VAL A 525 -8.69 22.19 10.88
N GLN A 526 -9.97 22.36 10.57
CA GLN A 526 -10.62 23.66 10.39
C GLN A 526 -10.52 24.51 11.67
N ALA A 527 -10.91 23.97 12.83
CA ALA A 527 -10.82 24.68 14.11
C ALA A 527 -9.37 25.02 14.52
N LEU A 528 -8.39 24.20 14.12
CA LEU A 528 -6.96 24.50 14.31
C LEU A 528 -6.49 25.68 13.45
N LEU A 529 -6.97 25.78 12.20
CA LEU A 529 -6.63 26.91 11.32
C LEU A 529 -7.36 28.20 11.74
N GLU A 530 -8.60 28.13 12.20
CA GLU A 530 -9.33 29.28 12.75
C GLU A 530 -8.59 29.89 13.96
N GLU A 531 -8.18 29.04 14.92
CA GLU A 531 -7.36 29.46 16.06
C GLU A 531 -5.98 30.01 15.63
N PHE A 532 -5.41 29.49 14.54
CA PHE A 532 -4.17 30.02 13.98
C PHE A 532 -4.38 31.43 13.39
N GLY A 533 -5.49 31.65 12.67
CA GLY A 533 -5.86 32.96 12.13
C GLY A 533 -6.06 34.02 13.22
N ASP A 534 -6.78 33.67 14.29
CA ASP A 534 -6.98 34.52 15.46
C ASP A 534 -5.64 34.87 16.13
N LEU A 535 -4.78 33.87 16.37
CA LEU A 535 -3.44 34.08 16.95
C LEU A 535 -2.57 35.01 16.08
N LEU A 536 -2.65 34.89 14.75
CA LEU A 536 -1.93 35.78 13.83
C LEU A 536 -2.46 37.21 13.87
N ALA A 537 -3.77 37.42 14.00
CA ALA A 537 -4.33 38.76 14.19
C ALA A 537 -3.83 39.41 15.49
N ASP A 538 -3.77 38.62 16.57
CA ASP A 538 -3.30 39.05 17.89
C ASP A 538 -1.79 39.35 17.92
N VAL A 539 -0.96 38.51 17.30
CA VAL A 539 0.48 38.73 17.08
C VAL A 539 0.74 40.07 16.40
N VAL A 540 -0.09 40.44 15.42
CA VAL A 540 0.06 41.69 14.68
C VAL A 540 -0.51 42.91 15.43
N ALA A 541 -1.42 42.68 16.39
CA ALA A 541 -1.88 43.72 17.31
C ALA A 541 -0.89 43.96 18.47
N ARG A 542 -0.22 42.91 18.95
CA ARG A 542 0.61 42.89 20.16
C ARG A 542 2.00 42.25 19.94
N PRO A 543 2.82 42.69 18.95
CA PRO A 543 4.08 42.00 18.58
C PRO A 543 5.19 42.05 19.63
N LEU A 544 5.01 42.84 20.69
CA LEU A 544 5.92 42.95 21.84
C LEU A 544 5.36 42.27 23.11
N ALA A 545 4.18 41.65 23.05
CA ALA A 545 3.66 40.85 24.14
C ALA A 545 4.46 39.54 24.26
N ALA A 546 4.50 38.99 25.48
CA ALA A 546 5.12 37.70 25.76
C ALA A 546 4.39 36.57 25.00
N ALA A 547 5.06 35.42 24.86
CA ALA A 547 4.46 34.25 24.21
C ALA A 547 3.19 33.79 24.96
N THR A 548 3.24 33.78 26.30
CA THR A 548 2.10 33.47 27.18
C THR A 548 0.94 34.45 27.01
N ASP A 549 1.21 35.77 26.96
CA ASP A 549 0.19 36.81 26.77
C ASP A 549 -0.58 36.68 25.44
N LEU A 550 0.04 36.11 24.41
CA LEU A 550 -0.56 35.91 23.09
C LEU A 550 -1.42 34.64 23.01
N ILE A 551 -1.03 33.59 23.75
CA ILE A 551 -1.74 32.31 23.75
C ILE A 551 -2.75 32.15 24.90
N GLY A 552 -2.61 32.91 25.98
CA GLY A 552 -3.42 32.85 27.19
C GLY A 552 -3.21 31.61 28.07
N ASP A 553 -3.71 31.67 29.31
CA ASP A 553 -3.59 30.65 30.39
C ASP A 553 -4.23 29.26 30.10
N ARG A 554 -4.50 28.92 28.83
CA ARG A 554 -4.76 27.53 28.42
C ARG A 554 -3.49 26.70 28.28
N ALA A 555 -2.32 27.33 28.29
CA ALA A 555 -1.06 26.63 28.49
C ALA A 555 -0.97 26.15 29.94
N GLY A 556 -1.14 24.83 30.16
CA GLY A 556 -0.78 24.22 31.42
C GLY A 556 0.73 24.38 31.64
N SER A 557 1.11 25.33 32.50
CA SER A 557 2.49 25.77 32.79
C SER A 557 3.30 24.75 33.61
N GLY A 558 3.15 23.48 33.28
CA GLY A 558 3.93 22.38 33.81
C GLY A 558 5.28 22.26 33.13
N SER A 559 6.32 22.07 33.93
CA SER A 559 7.62 21.60 33.44
C SER A 559 7.43 20.35 32.59
N THR A 560 7.87 20.40 31.34
CA THR A 560 7.81 19.26 30.43
C THR A 560 8.81 18.19 30.88
N GLU A 561 8.36 17.22 31.67
CA GLU A 561 9.16 16.04 32.03
C GLU A 561 9.35 15.15 30.80
N ARG A 562 10.41 14.32 30.80
CA ARG A 562 10.70 13.41 29.70
C ARG A 562 10.60 11.96 30.15
N PHE A 563 9.75 11.20 29.47
CA PHE A 563 9.53 9.78 29.72
C PHE A 563 9.80 9.00 28.42
N LEU A 564 10.71 8.02 28.47
CA LEU A 564 11.16 7.22 27.31
C LEU A 564 11.59 8.08 26.08
N GLY A 565 12.16 9.26 26.32
CA GLY A 565 12.59 10.20 25.25
C GLY A 565 11.48 11.06 24.64
N PHE A 566 10.25 10.93 25.14
CA PHE A 566 9.10 11.77 24.77
C PHE A 566 8.87 12.85 25.82
N ALA A 567 8.46 14.04 25.37
CA ALA A 567 8.04 15.13 26.23
C ALA A 567 6.60 14.92 26.73
N LEU A 568 6.38 15.00 28.05
CA LEU A 568 5.08 14.90 28.72
C LEU A 568 4.72 16.22 29.40
N ASN A 569 3.55 16.79 29.10
CA ASN A 569 2.98 17.85 29.92
C ASN A 569 2.16 17.23 31.06
N ARG A 570 2.85 16.92 32.17
CA ARG A 570 2.27 16.24 33.34
C ARG A 570 1.02 16.97 33.89
N PRO A 571 1.02 18.28 34.16
CA PRO A 571 -0.17 18.95 34.70
C PRO A 571 -1.36 18.98 33.75
N ARG A 572 -1.16 19.04 32.43
CA ARG A 572 -2.25 18.90 31.46
C ARG A 572 -2.86 17.51 31.48
N LEU A 573 -2.03 16.47 31.59
CA LEU A 573 -2.50 15.09 31.72
C LEU A 573 -3.24 14.91 33.04
N GLU A 574 -2.68 15.38 34.15
CA GLU A 574 -3.30 15.35 35.48
C GLU A 574 -4.62 16.15 35.51
N GLN A 575 -4.71 17.28 34.83
CA GLN A 575 -5.97 18.03 34.65
C GLN A 575 -6.97 17.25 33.78
N ALA A 576 -6.54 16.66 32.67
CA ALA A 576 -7.41 15.84 31.81
C ALA A 576 -7.95 14.59 32.54
N ILE A 577 -7.23 14.09 33.54
CA ILE A 577 -7.67 13.03 34.47
C ILE A 577 -8.61 13.59 35.55
N ALA A 578 -8.33 14.78 36.09
CA ALA A 578 -9.16 15.44 37.11
C ALA A 578 -10.51 15.95 36.56
N ASP A 579 -10.57 16.30 35.28
CA ASP A 579 -11.77 16.71 34.54
C ASP A 579 -12.73 15.53 34.26
N CYS A 580 -12.35 14.29 34.60
CA CYS A 580 -13.23 13.12 34.48
C CYS A 580 -14.36 13.15 35.50
N THR A 581 -15.56 12.74 35.07
CA THR A 581 -16.75 12.68 35.92
C THR A 581 -16.47 11.84 37.16
N GLY A 582 -16.57 12.43 38.35
CA GLY A 582 -16.34 11.76 39.64
C GLY A 582 -14.90 11.80 40.17
N ALA A 583 -13.93 12.23 39.37
CA ALA A 583 -12.60 12.62 39.86
C ALA A 583 -12.66 13.97 40.60
N ARG A 584 -11.65 14.23 41.44
CA ARG A 584 -11.46 15.48 42.18
C ARG A 584 -10.04 16.01 42.04
N GLU A 585 -9.05 15.13 42.16
CA GLU A 585 -7.63 15.42 41.98
C GLU A 585 -6.98 14.23 41.27
N ALA A 586 -5.86 14.41 40.59
CA ALA A 586 -5.12 13.33 39.96
C ALA A 586 -3.61 13.60 39.94
N ALA A 587 -2.82 12.53 39.88
CA ALA A 587 -1.37 12.58 39.79
C ALA A 587 -0.85 11.42 38.94
N LEU A 588 0.05 11.68 38.00
CA LEU A 588 0.80 10.62 37.32
C LEU A 588 1.91 10.11 38.24
N ILE A 589 2.22 8.82 38.15
CA ILE A 589 3.27 8.17 38.95
C ILE A 589 4.11 7.30 38.02
N GLU A 590 5.43 7.41 38.11
CA GLU A 590 6.34 6.50 37.44
C GLU A 590 6.60 5.27 38.33
N ARG A 591 6.56 4.07 37.74
CA ARG A 591 6.89 2.80 38.39
C ARG A 591 7.95 2.05 37.59
N GLY A 592 8.89 1.43 38.30
CA GLY A 592 10.07 0.78 37.73
C GLY A 592 11.35 1.53 38.11
N GLY A 593 12.40 0.79 38.49
CA GLY A 593 13.70 1.37 38.84
C GLY A 593 14.70 1.42 37.69
N ASP A 594 14.40 0.70 36.59
CA ASP A 594 15.19 0.66 35.37
C ASP A 594 14.48 1.50 34.28
N PRO A 595 15.16 2.42 33.59
CA PRO A 595 14.60 3.17 32.45
C PRO A 595 14.00 2.29 31.33
N ALA A 596 14.42 1.03 31.19
CA ALA A 596 13.86 0.08 30.24
C ALA A 596 12.55 -0.60 30.72
N GLU A 597 12.27 -0.55 32.03
CA GLU A 597 11.05 -1.10 32.64
C GLU A 597 10.07 -0.02 33.13
N ALA A 598 10.44 1.26 33.01
CA ALA A 598 9.64 2.39 33.47
C ALA A 598 8.24 2.38 32.84
N ARG A 599 7.20 2.45 33.68
CA ARG A 599 5.80 2.57 33.29
C ARG A 599 5.15 3.78 33.94
N LEU A 600 4.27 4.42 33.19
CA LEU A 600 3.37 5.44 33.70
C LEU A 600 2.19 4.77 34.41
N ALA A 601 1.70 5.36 35.48
CA ALA A 601 0.48 5.01 36.19
C ALA A 601 -0.29 6.29 36.55
N ALA A 602 -1.61 6.22 36.67
CA ALA A 602 -2.44 7.36 37.03
C ALA A 602 -3.10 7.13 38.40
N ARG A 603 -2.86 8.04 39.36
CA ARG A 603 -3.56 8.05 40.65
C ARG A 603 -4.69 9.07 40.59
N VAL A 604 -5.88 8.70 41.03
CA VAL A 604 -7.10 9.52 40.98
C VAL A 604 -7.73 9.60 42.37
N VAL A 605 -7.99 10.82 42.84
CA VAL A 605 -8.77 11.07 44.06
C VAL A 605 -10.23 11.24 43.66
N ALA A 606 -11.11 10.42 44.23
CA ALA A 606 -12.54 10.51 43.97
C ALA A 606 -13.20 11.68 44.73
N GLY A 607 -14.30 12.22 44.18
CA GLY A 607 -15.20 13.10 44.92
C GLY A 607 -15.87 12.38 46.10
N ARG A 608 -16.32 13.12 47.14
CA ARG A 608 -17.04 12.50 48.27
C ARG A 608 -18.33 11.83 47.79
N GLY A 609 -18.36 10.50 47.83
CA GLY A 609 -19.50 9.70 47.36
C GLY A 609 -19.63 9.59 45.84
N ALA A 610 -18.57 9.90 45.09
CA ALA A 610 -18.51 9.73 43.64
C ALA A 610 -17.50 8.63 43.26
N VAL A 611 -17.67 8.04 42.08
CA VAL A 611 -16.71 7.09 41.48
C VAL A 611 -16.22 7.71 40.16
N PRO A 612 -14.90 7.80 39.91
CA PRO A 612 -14.38 8.32 38.64
C PRO A 612 -14.77 7.44 37.44
N ASP A 613 -15.27 8.03 36.35
CA ASP A 613 -15.56 7.32 35.10
C ASP A 613 -14.24 6.92 34.40
N LEU A 614 -13.85 5.66 34.56
CA LEU A 614 -12.62 5.13 33.96
C LEU A 614 -12.68 5.02 32.42
N ARG A 615 -13.88 4.99 31.82
CA ARG A 615 -14.05 4.96 30.36
C ARG A 615 -13.81 6.34 29.77
N GLU A 616 -14.39 7.37 30.38
CA GLU A 616 -14.12 8.77 30.03
C GLU A 616 -12.63 9.09 30.16
N LEU A 617 -12.03 8.66 31.26
CA LEU A 617 -10.60 8.78 31.55
C LEU A 617 -9.71 8.11 30.50
N ARG A 618 -10.00 6.85 30.14
CA ARG A 618 -9.26 6.13 29.08
C ARG A 618 -9.34 6.85 27.73
N ILE A 619 -10.49 7.44 27.39
CA ILE A 619 -10.69 8.22 26.14
C ILE A 619 -9.93 9.55 26.18
N ARG A 620 -9.92 10.25 27.31
CA ARG A 620 -9.16 11.51 27.47
C ARG A 620 -7.66 11.28 27.40
N LEU A 621 -7.14 10.26 28.10
CA LEU A 621 -5.72 9.87 28.01
C LEU A 621 -5.31 9.33 26.64
N TRP A 622 -6.20 8.68 25.89
CA TRP A 622 -5.96 8.31 24.48
C TRP A 622 -5.71 9.51 23.58
N ARG A 623 -6.41 10.63 23.86
CA ARG A 623 -6.28 11.85 23.06
C ARG A 623 -4.98 12.58 23.38
N GLU A 624 -4.51 12.56 24.62
CA GLU A 624 -3.38 13.38 25.07
C GLU A 624 -2.02 12.64 25.08
N LEU A 625 -1.97 11.32 24.85
CA LEU A 625 -0.73 10.52 24.85
C LEU A 625 -0.57 9.67 23.58
N PRO A 626 0.65 9.55 23.02
CA PRO A 626 0.99 8.49 22.08
C PRO A 626 0.70 7.11 22.68
N GLY A 627 0.21 6.17 21.87
CA GLY A 627 -0.17 4.83 22.33
C GLY A 627 0.97 3.99 22.95
N SER A 628 2.22 4.42 22.80
CA SER A 628 3.42 3.82 23.43
C SER A 628 3.67 4.27 24.88
N ILE A 629 2.97 5.30 25.40
CA ILE A 629 3.24 5.93 26.72
C ILE A 629 2.02 5.81 27.66
N TRP A 630 1.08 4.92 27.34
CA TRP A 630 -0.15 4.81 28.10
C TRP A 630 0.07 4.37 29.56
N PRO A 631 -0.60 5.00 30.54
CA PRO A 631 -0.52 4.56 31.91
C PRO A 631 -1.18 3.18 32.05
N THR A 632 -0.40 2.18 32.47
CA THR A 632 -0.84 0.78 32.51
C THR A 632 -1.64 0.41 33.76
N GLU A 633 -1.83 1.35 34.68
CA GLU A 633 -2.42 1.12 36.00
C GLU A 633 -3.13 2.39 36.51
N LEU A 634 -4.26 2.20 37.21
CA LEU A 634 -5.08 3.26 37.81
C LEU A 634 -5.27 3.01 39.32
N ILE A 635 -4.99 4.02 40.15
CA ILE A 635 -4.91 3.89 41.62
C ILE A 635 -5.84 4.91 42.28
N VAL A 636 -6.75 4.51 43.18
CA VAL A 636 -7.64 5.44 43.89
C VAL A 636 -7.12 5.77 45.30
N ALA A 637 -7.53 6.93 45.83
CA ALA A 637 -6.85 7.62 46.92
C ALA A 637 -6.77 6.88 48.27
N ASP A 638 -7.69 5.95 48.55
CA ASP A 638 -7.77 5.16 49.78
C ASP A 638 -6.66 4.08 49.88
N GLY A 639 -5.86 3.89 48.83
CA GLY A 639 -4.73 2.97 48.82
C GLY A 639 -5.14 1.52 48.49
N SER A 640 -6.44 1.26 48.44
CA SER A 640 -6.99 0.21 47.59
C SER A 640 -6.53 0.48 46.14
N PRO A 641 -6.17 -0.55 45.34
CA PRO A 641 -6.46 -0.41 43.91
C PRO A 641 -7.95 -0.04 43.82
N ALA A 642 -8.33 0.85 42.91
CA ALA A 642 -9.75 0.96 42.62
C ALA A 642 -10.24 -0.46 42.31
N GLU A 643 -11.35 -0.90 42.91
CA GLU A 643 -12.10 -1.99 42.29
C GLU A 643 -12.27 -1.56 40.84
N THR A 644 -11.67 -2.30 39.91
CA THR A 644 -11.84 -2.08 38.48
C THR A 644 -13.35 -2.11 38.27
N PRO A 645 -14.03 -0.95 38.03
CA PRO A 645 -15.48 -0.87 38.20
C PRO A 645 -16.12 -1.76 37.17
N GLU A 646 -16.50 -2.94 37.64
CA GLU A 646 -16.79 -4.16 36.88
C GLU A 646 -16.01 -4.30 35.57
N HIS A 647 -15.11 -5.29 35.48
CA HIS A 647 -14.94 -5.98 34.19
C HIS A 647 -16.36 -6.27 33.74
N TRP A 648 -16.87 -5.62 32.69
CA TRP A 648 -18.31 -5.63 32.39
C TRP A 648 -18.72 -7.06 32.06
N ALA A 649 -19.09 -7.80 33.10
CA ALA A 649 -19.32 -9.21 33.04
C ALA A 649 -20.48 -9.38 32.09
N ALA A 650 -20.26 -10.21 31.08
CA ALA A 650 -21.22 -10.39 30.01
C ALA A 650 -22.60 -10.73 30.60
N SER A 651 -23.52 -9.79 30.43
CA SER A 651 -24.88 -9.87 30.99
C SER A 651 -25.78 -10.78 30.16
N THR A 652 -25.32 -11.16 28.97
CA THR A 652 -25.97 -12.12 28.07
C THR A 652 -24.99 -13.18 27.58
N GLU A 653 -25.52 -14.29 27.10
CA GLU A 653 -24.75 -15.37 26.47
C GLU A 653 -23.98 -14.87 25.23
N HIS A 654 -24.59 -13.98 24.44
CA HIS A 654 -23.97 -13.37 23.27
C HIS A 654 -22.79 -12.47 23.65
N GLU A 655 -22.91 -11.66 24.71
CA GLU A 655 -21.78 -10.90 25.25
C GLU A 655 -20.66 -11.82 25.76
N SER A 656 -21.01 -12.99 26.33
CA SER A 656 -20.05 -13.92 26.93
C SER A 656 -19.20 -14.60 25.86
N LEU A 657 -19.86 -15.06 24.80
CA LEU A 657 -19.23 -15.68 23.64
C LEU A 657 -18.35 -14.69 22.88
N LEU A 658 -18.83 -13.46 22.65
CA LEU A 658 -18.06 -12.39 22.01
C LEU A 658 -16.86 -11.95 22.86
N ALA A 659 -17.05 -11.66 24.15
CA ALA A 659 -15.94 -11.27 25.04
C ALA A 659 -14.88 -12.38 25.13
N SER A 660 -15.28 -13.65 25.24
CA SER A 660 -14.37 -14.80 25.26
C SER A 660 -13.61 -14.99 23.93
N ALA A 661 -14.29 -14.86 22.79
CA ALA A 661 -13.66 -14.96 21.46
C ALA A 661 -12.64 -13.83 21.23
N TRP A 662 -12.99 -12.60 21.61
CA TRP A 662 -12.07 -11.46 21.51
C TRP A 662 -10.89 -11.58 22.49
N ALA A 663 -11.11 -11.99 23.75
CA ALA A 663 -10.06 -12.12 24.78
C ALA A 663 -9.06 -13.25 24.46
N ALA A 664 -9.56 -14.43 24.08
CA ALA A 664 -8.73 -15.57 23.70
C ALA A 664 -7.77 -15.23 22.57
N GLN A 665 -8.23 -14.44 21.61
CA GLN A 665 -7.41 -13.92 20.53
C GLN A 665 -6.44 -12.81 21.03
N LEU A 666 -6.89 -11.84 21.85
CA LEU A 666 -6.10 -10.63 22.17
C LEU A 666 -4.86 -10.88 23.05
N GLY A 667 -4.81 -12.00 23.78
CA GLY A 667 -3.80 -12.22 24.81
C GLY A 667 -4.02 -11.37 26.07
N LEU A 668 -5.11 -10.60 26.12
CA LEU A 668 -5.60 -9.89 27.28
C LEU A 668 -6.64 -10.79 27.95
N PRO A 669 -6.44 -11.23 29.21
CA PRO A 669 -7.40 -12.10 29.90
C PRO A 669 -8.75 -11.43 30.14
N ASP A 670 -8.76 -10.10 30.18
CA ASP A 670 -9.88 -9.28 30.63
C ASP A 670 -10.22 -8.18 29.62
N LEU A 671 -11.04 -8.50 28.63
CA LEU A 671 -11.67 -7.51 27.74
C LEU A 671 -13.07 -7.15 28.23
N ASP A 672 -13.30 -5.86 28.40
CA ASP A 672 -14.59 -5.31 28.81
C ASP A 672 -15.58 -5.24 27.61
N THR A 673 -16.89 -5.38 27.85
CA THR A 673 -17.90 -5.37 26.76
C THR A 673 -18.08 -4.00 26.06
N GLY A 674 -17.48 -2.93 26.58
CA GLY A 674 -17.44 -1.60 25.96
C GLY A 674 -16.15 -1.32 25.19
N SER A 675 -15.27 -2.32 25.05
CA SER A 675 -14.00 -2.20 24.34
C SER A 675 -14.24 -2.00 22.85
N ASN A 676 -13.67 -0.92 22.32
CA ASN A 676 -13.78 -0.60 20.90
C ASN A 676 -12.78 -1.47 20.11
N TYR A 677 -13.32 -2.44 19.38
CA TYR A 677 -12.52 -3.41 18.63
C TYR A 677 -12.00 -2.87 17.28
N TRP A 678 -12.50 -1.71 16.81
CA TRP A 678 -12.14 -1.11 15.52
C TRP A 678 -10.69 -0.62 15.43
N GLN A 679 -9.96 -0.55 16.55
CA GLN A 679 -8.56 -0.12 16.58
C GLN A 679 -7.55 -1.29 16.47
N SER A 680 -7.99 -2.51 16.16
CA SER A 680 -7.07 -3.65 15.95
C SER A 680 -7.41 -4.45 14.70
N PHE A 681 -6.40 -4.76 13.87
CA PHE A 681 -6.51 -5.62 12.69
C PHE A 681 -7.07 -7.03 12.99
N ALA A 682 -6.95 -7.48 14.23
CA ALA A 682 -7.32 -8.80 14.69
C ALA A 682 -8.80 -8.91 15.12
N PHE A 683 -9.63 -8.13 14.44
CA PHE A 683 -11.08 -8.12 14.54
C PHE A 683 -11.71 -9.30 13.76
N LEU A 684 -11.14 -9.63 12.60
CA LEU A 684 -11.65 -10.66 11.69
C LEU A 684 -11.56 -12.07 12.28
N ASP A 685 -10.46 -12.39 12.94
CA ASP A 685 -10.29 -13.69 13.63
C ASP A 685 -11.26 -13.88 14.77
N ALA A 686 -11.67 -12.80 15.43
CA ALA A 686 -12.61 -12.84 16.52
C ALA A 686 -14.06 -13.00 16.01
N VAL A 687 -14.37 -12.44 14.84
CA VAL A 687 -15.61 -12.74 14.08
C VAL A 687 -15.63 -14.21 13.63
N ALA A 688 -14.51 -14.74 13.12
CA ALA A 688 -14.40 -16.15 12.74
C ALA A 688 -14.54 -17.10 13.95
N ASP A 689 -13.91 -16.78 15.08
CA ASP A 689 -14.00 -17.54 16.33
C ASP A 689 -15.42 -17.46 16.94
N ALA A 690 -16.11 -16.32 16.82
CA ALA A 690 -17.52 -16.18 17.19
C ALA A 690 -18.46 -17.01 16.30
N ARG A 691 -18.22 -17.06 14.98
CA ARG A 691 -18.96 -17.94 14.05
C ARG A 691 -18.74 -19.42 14.39
N GLN A 692 -17.52 -19.83 14.73
CA GLN A 692 -17.23 -21.19 15.21
C GLN A 692 -17.91 -21.52 16.55
N ARG A 693 -18.29 -20.52 17.34
CA ARG A 693 -19.08 -20.64 18.58
C ARG A 693 -20.59 -20.47 18.36
N GLY A 694 -21.07 -20.49 17.11
CA GLY A 694 -22.49 -20.47 16.76
C GLY A 694 -23.11 -19.08 16.54
N LEU A 695 -22.34 -17.99 16.58
CA LEU A 695 -22.86 -16.63 16.35
C LEU A 695 -22.79 -16.24 14.87
N VAL A 696 -23.96 -16.03 14.24
CA VAL A 696 -24.04 -15.53 12.86
C VAL A 696 -23.88 -14.01 12.86
N VAL A 697 -22.64 -13.54 12.76
CA VAL A 697 -22.30 -12.11 12.77
C VAL A 697 -22.08 -11.59 11.34
N THR A 698 -22.91 -10.64 10.89
CA THR A 698 -22.82 -10.03 9.55
C THR A 698 -21.95 -8.77 9.50
N SER A 699 -21.38 -8.47 8.34
CA SER A 699 -20.51 -7.29 8.13
C SER A 699 -21.26 -5.95 8.33
N GLU A 700 -22.58 -5.91 8.06
CA GLU A 700 -23.42 -4.74 8.32
C GLU A 700 -23.62 -4.49 9.82
N GLN A 701 -23.93 -5.55 10.60
CA GLN A 701 -24.04 -5.46 12.06
C GLN A 701 -22.70 -5.05 12.70
N LEU A 702 -21.58 -5.50 12.14
CA LEU A 702 -20.24 -5.12 12.56
C LEU A 702 -19.91 -3.65 12.27
N ALA A 703 -20.22 -3.17 11.06
CA ALA A 703 -20.05 -1.77 10.68
C ALA A 703 -20.90 -0.82 11.55
N ARG A 704 -22.09 -1.27 11.97
CA ARG A 704 -23.05 -0.48 12.77
C ARG A 704 -22.72 -0.45 14.27
N ASN A 705 -22.19 -1.53 14.84
CA ASN A 705 -22.10 -1.71 16.30
C ASN A 705 -20.67 -1.61 16.85
N ARG A 706 -20.23 -0.40 17.22
CA ARG A 706 -18.84 -0.07 17.59
C ARG A 706 -18.28 -0.72 18.88
N THR A 707 -19.10 -1.45 19.64
CA THR A 707 -18.69 -2.15 20.88
C THR A 707 -19.26 -3.58 20.93
N LEU A 708 -18.65 -4.47 21.73
CA LEU A 708 -19.15 -5.84 21.89
C LEU A 708 -20.58 -5.88 22.45
N ARG A 709 -20.92 -4.98 23.40
CA ARG A 709 -22.28 -4.82 23.94
C ARG A 709 -23.31 -4.47 22.87
N THR A 710 -23.03 -3.46 22.05
CA THR A 710 -23.94 -3.06 20.97
C THR A 710 -24.14 -4.19 19.96
N LEU A 711 -23.07 -4.94 19.65
CA LEU A 711 -23.13 -6.06 18.73
C LEU A 711 -23.94 -7.24 19.31
N ALA A 712 -23.74 -7.56 20.58
CA ALA A 712 -24.50 -8.61 21.28
C ALA A 712 -26.00 -8.28 21.35
N ALA A 713 -26.35 -7.00 21.57
CA ALA A 713 -27.74 -6.55 21.60
C ALA A 713 -28.43 -6.66 20.23
N ASP A 714 -27.73 -6.33 19.14
CA ASP A 714 -28.22 -6.49 17.76
C ASP A 714 -28.44 -7.98 17.42
N LEU A 715 -27.46 -8.84 17.73
CA LEU A 715 -27.58 -10.29 17.54
C LEU A 715 -28.73 -10.91 18.34
N ALA A 716 -28.90 -10.50 19.60
CA ALA A 716 -30.01 -10.94 20.45
C ALA A 716 -31.38 -10.45 19.94
N ALA A 717 -31.44 -9.31 19.26
CA ALA A 717 -32.67 -8.79 18.64
C ALA A 717 -33.03 -9.49 17.32
N THR A 718 -32.06 -10.08 16.61
CA THR A 718 -32.31 -10.77 15.33
C THR A 718 -32.78 -12.22 15.45
N GLY A 719 -32.52 -12.89 16.58
CA GLY A 719 -33.04 -14.24 16.90
C GLY A 719 -32.42 -15.39 16.08
N PRO A 720 -32.51 -16.64 16.57
CA PRO A 720 -32.04 -17.80 15.81
C PRO A 720 -32.99 -18.11 14.65
N VAL A 721 -32.47 -18.22 13.44
CA VAL A 721 -33.24 -18.60 12.24
C VAL A 721 -33.56 -20.10 12.30
N SER A 722 -34.65 -20.45 13.00
CA SER A 722 -35.23 -21.80 12.96
C SER A 722 -36.41 -21.85 12.00
N GLY A 723 -36.22 -22.43 10.81
CA GLY A 723 -37.27 -22.61 9.81
C GLY A 723 -37.05 -23.90 9.02
N THR A 724 -37.75 -24.97 9.40
CA THR A 724 -37.58 -26.31 8.83
C THR A 724 -38.21 -26.46 7.45
N ALA A 725 -37.38 -26.31 6.42
CA ALA A 725 -37.47 -26.94 5.11
C ALA A 725 -36.03 -27.13 4.64
N GLU A 726 -35.68 -28.19 3.89
CA GLU A 726 -34.33 -28.32 3.34
C GLU A 726 -34.00 -27.09 2.48
N PRO A 727 -33.07 -26.22 2.91
CA PRO A 727 -32.78 -25.00 2.19
C PRO A 727 -31.82 -25.34 1.05
N ALA A 728 -32.12 -24.82 -0.15
CA ALA A 728 -31.13 -24.83 -1.22
C ALA A 728 -29.84 -24.14 -0.72
N PRO A 729 -28.65 -24.70 -1.01
CA PRO A 729 -27.40 -24.17 -0.48
C PRO A 729 -27.19 -22.73 -0.94
N ALA A 730 -26.74 -21.87 -0.02
CA ALA A 730 -26.53 -20.46 -0.30
C ALA A 730 -25.45 -20.27 -1.39
N GLU A 731 -25.69 -19.35 -2.32
CA GLU A 731 -24.70 -19.00 -3.34
C GLU A 731 -23.59 -18.16 -2.72
N VAL A 732 -22.37 -18.72 -2.65
CA VAL A 732 -21.19 -18.07 -2.07
C VAL A 732 -20.41 -17.26 -3.12
N ILE A 733 -20.51 -17.63 -4.40
CA ILE A 733 -20.15 -16.78 -5.55
C ILE A 733 -21.38 -16.59 -6.41
N ARG A 734 -21.62 -15.35 -6.83
CA ARG A 734 -22.67 -15.00 -7.79
C ARG A 734 -22.20 -13.89 -8.71
N ALA A 735 -22.17 -14.16 -10.02
CA ALA A 735 -21.89 -13.20 -11.07
C ALA A 735 -23.12 -13.05 -11.97
N GLU A 736 -23.44 -11.80 -12.32
CA GLU A 736 -24.62 -11.42 -13.11
C GLU A 736 -24.17 -10.51 -14.27
N GLY A 737 -24.26 -10.97 -15.51
CA GLY A 737 -23.88 -10.24 -16.72
C GLY A 737 -22.40 -9.81 -16.76
N LEU A 738 -21.52 -10.50 -16.03
CA LEU A 738 -20.15 -10.07 -15.76
C LEU A 738 -19.34 -9.95 -17.06
N SER A 739 -18.72 -8.79 -17.27
CA SER A 739 -18.13 -8.43 -18.56
C SER A 739 -16.81 -7.69 -18.40
N LYS A 740 -15.79 -8.06 -19.19
CA LYS A 740 -14.52 -7.34 -19.30
C LYS A 740 -14.17 -7.03 -20.75
N THR A 741 -14.05 -5.74 -21.05
CA THR A 741 -13.40 -5.23 -22.27
C THR A 741 -12.11 -4.51 -21.87
N TYR A 742 -10.98 -4.88 -22.47
CA TYR A 742 -9.70 -4.20 -22.28
C TYR A 742 -9.54 -3.04 -23.29
N PRO A 743 -8.65 -2.06 -23.01
CA PRO A 743 -8.31 -1.01 -23.96
C PRO A 743 -7.93 -1.58 -25.34
N GLY A 744 -8.41 -0.92 -26.41
CA GLY A 744 -8.33 -1.46 -27.78
C GLY A 744 -9.52 -2.33 -28.20
N GLY A 745 -10.52 -2.52 -27.33
CA GLY A 745 -11.79 -3.18 -27.68
C GLY A 745 -11.79 -4.71 -27.55
N LEU A 746 -10.72 -5.30 -27.02
CA LEU A 746 -10.65 -6.73 -26.75
C LEU A 746 -11.62 -7.12 -25.64
N ARG A 747 -12.75 -7.73 -26.01
CA ARG A 747 -13.70 -8.30 -25.06
C ARG A 747 -13.22 -9.69 -24.62
N ALA A 748 -12.81 -9.79 -23.36
CA ALA A 748 -12.26 -11.01 -22.77
C ALA A 748 -13.30 -11.82 -21.98
N VAL A 749 -14.36 -11.16 -21.48
CA VAL A 749 -15.54 -11.79 -20.86
C VAL A 749 -16.77 -11.00 -21.28
N ASP A 750 -17.86 -11.69 -21.62
CA ASP A 750 -19.03 -11.10 -22.30
C ASP A 750 -20.35 -11.60 -21.70
N GLY A 751 -20.93 -10.83 -20.77
CA GLY A 751 -22.26 -11.11 -20.21
C GLY A 751 -22.33 -12.42 -19.42
N LEU A 752 -21.27 -12.77 -18.69
CA LEU A 752 -21.15 -14.05 -18.00
C LEU A 752 -21.98 -14.09 -16.71
N ASP A 753 -22.96 -14.99 -16.68
CA ASP A 753 -23.67 -15.40 -15.47
C ASP A 753 -23.03 -16.66 -14.88
N LEU A 754 -22.79 -16.69 -13.57
CA LEU A 754 -22.15 -17.82 -12.88
C LEU A 754 -22.58 -17.85 -11.41
N SER A 755 -22.94 -19.01 -10.88
CA SER A 755 -23.07 -19.20 -9.44
C SER A 755 -22.45 -20.48 -8.91
N VAL A 756 -21.82 -20.36 -7.74
CA VAL A 756 -21.16 -21.41 -6.98
C VAL A 756 -21.79 -21.46 -5.59
N ARG A 757 -22.18 -22.66 -5.17
CA ARG A 757 -22.87 -22.94 -3.90
C ARG A 757 -21.85 -23.16 -2.78
N GLU A 758 -22.22 -22.84 -1.55
CA GLU A 758 -21.39 -23.17 -0.39
C GLU A 758 -21.07 -24.68 -0.33
N GLY A 759 -19.78 -25.01 -0.19
CA GLY A 759 -19.27 -26.39 -0.17
C GLY A 759 -19.09 -27.06 -1.53
N GLU A 760 -19.39 -26.37 -2.64
CA GLU A 760 -19.22 -26.89 -4.00
C GLU A 760 -17.75 -26.84 -4.46
N VAL A 761 -17.29 -27.88 -5.17
CA VAL A 761 -16.08 -27.79 -6.00
C VAL A 761 -16.50 -27.49 -7.43
N PHE A 762 -16.22 -26.29 -7.90
CA PHE A 762 -16.62 -25.80 -9.22
C PHE A 762 -15.40 -25.68 -10.15
N GLY A 763 -15.49 -26.28 -11.35
CA GLY A 763 -14.47 -26.21 -12.39
C GLY A 763 -14.79 -25.18 -13.47
N LEU A 764 -13.81 -24.36 -13.86
CA LEU A 764 -13.89 -23.45 -15.01
C LEU A 764 -12.88 -23.86 -16.09
N LEU A 765 -13.38 -24.55 -17.11
CA LEU A 765 -12.64 -25.04 -18.27
C LEU A 765 -12.71 -24.06 -19.44
N GLY A 766 -11.75 -24.16 -20.36
CA GLY A 766 -11.71 -23.35 -21.59
C GLY A 766 -10.32 -23.36 -22.23
N PRO A 767 -10.19 -23.11 -23.55
CA PRO A 767 -8.89 -23.00 -24.20
C PRO A 767 -8.10 -21.77 -23.73
N ASN A 768 -6.88 -21.61 -24.25
CA ASN A 768 -6.11 -20.38 -24.04
C ASN A 768 -6.84 -19.18 -24.66
N GLY A 769 -6.86 -18.04 -23.96
CA GLY A 769 -7.60 -16.86 -24.40
C GLY A 769 -9.13 -16.92 -24.24
N ALA A 770 -9.71 -18.04 -23.75
CA ALA A 770 -11.15 -18.18 -23.53
C ALA A 770 -11.77 -17.17 -22.55
N GLY A 771 -10.94 -16.47 -21.76
CA GLY A 771 -11.34 -15.48 -20.75
C GLY A 771 -11.13 -15.92 -19.30
N LYS A 772 -10.79 -17.20 -19.04
CA LYS A 772 -10.70 -17.82 -17.70
C LYS A 772 -10.03 -16.91 -16.66
N THR A 773 -8.75 -16.58 -16.86
CA THR A 773 -7.93 -15.73 -15.98
C THR A 773 -8.53 -14.32 -15.78
N THR A 774 -9.30 -13.81 -16.74
CA THR A 774 -9.99 -12.52 -16.60
C THR A 774 -11.27 -12.65 -15.77
N THR A 775 -12.07 -13.70 -15.94
CA THR A 775 -13.21 -14.02 -15.05
C THR A 775 -12.73 -14.17 -13.61
N VAL A 776 -11.66 -14.94 -13.41
CA VAL A 776 -10.96 -15.13 -12.13
C VAL A 776 -10.47 -13.80 -11.57
N GLY A 777 -9.79 -12.98 -12.38
CA GLY A 777 -9.31 -11.67 -11.97
C GLY A 777 -10.42 -10.75 -11.46
N MET A 778 -11.61 -10.83 -12.05
CA MET A 778 -12.80 -10.08 -11.58
C MET A 778 -13.34 -10.61 -10.26
N LEU A 779 -13.51 -11.92 -10.14
CA LEU A 779 -13.98 -12.55 -8.88
C LEU A 779 -12.98 -12.35 -7.73
N THR A 780 -11.68 -12.27 -8.03
CA THR A 780 -10.59 -12.10 -7.05
C THR A 780 -10.17 -10.64 -6.83
N THR A 781 -10.90 -9.66 -7.39
CA THR A 781 -10.63 -8.20 -7.31
C THR A 781 -9.30 -7.73 -7.93
N LEU A 782 -8.58 -8.60 -8.64
CA LEU A 782 -7.34 -8.27 -9.37
C LEU A 782 -7.62 -7.49 -10.66
N VAL A 783 -8.83 -7.60 -11.22
CA VAL A 783 -9.26 -6.93 -12.44
C VAL A 783 -10.66 -6.37 -12.22
N LEU A 784 -10.87 -5.06 -12.37
CA LEU A 784 -12.23 -4.51 -12.27
C LEU A 784 -13.08 -4.89 -13.50
N PRO A 785 -14.34 -5.34 -13.34
CA PRO A 785 -15.25 -5.56 -14.46
C PRO A 785 -15.59 -4.25 -15.18
N THR A 786 -15.86 -4.33 -16.49
CA THR A 786 -16.43 -3.20 -17.27
C THR A 786 -17.96 -3.22 -17.31
N GLY A 787 -18.59 -4.26 -16.79
CA GLY A 787 -20.05 -4.40 -16.74
C GLY A 787 -20.47 -5.67 -15.99
N GLY A 788 -21.75 -5.72 -15.61
CA GLY A 788 -22.29 -6.75 -14.73
C GLY A 788 -21.94 -6.52 -13.26
N ARG A 789 -22.27 -7.49 -12.41
CA ARG A 789 -21.96 -7.52 -10.97
C ARG A 789 -21.34 -8.85 -10.59
N ALA A 790 -20.52 -8.85 -9.55
CA ALA A 790 -20.00 -10.06 -8.95
C ALA A 790 -19.97 -9.94 -7.43
N PHE A 791 -20.38 -11.00 -6.76
CA PHE A 791 -20.47 -11.10 -5.31
C PHE A 791 -19.68 -12.32 -4.83
N VAL A 792 -18.92 -12.17 -3.74
CA VAL A 792 -18.26 -13.27 -3.03
C VAL A 792 -18.58 -13.15 -1.55
N GLY A 793 -19.11 -14.21 -0.94
CA GLY A 793 -19.57 -14.17 0.47
C GLY A 793 -20.67 -13.13 0.73
N GLY A 794 -21.45 -12.78 -0.31
CA GLY A 794 -22.43 -11.68 -0.29
C GLY A 794 -21.86 -10.27 -0.49
N VAL A 795 -20.53 -10.12 -0.56
CA VAL A 795 -19.84 -8.83 -0.75
C VAL A 795 -19.65 -8.54 -2.24
N ASP A 796 -20.09 -7.37 -2.71
CA ASP A 796 -19.84 -6.90 -4.07
C ASP A 796 -18.34 -6.61 -4.27
N VAL A 797 -17.72 -7.33 -5.22
CA VAL A 797 -16.26 -7.29 -5.45
C VAL A 797 -15.77 -5.96 -6.00
N VAL A 798 -16.67 -5.10 -6.49
CA VAL A 798 -16.36 -3.75 -7.00
C VAL A 798 -16.61 -2.70 -5.91
N ALA A 799 -17.69 -2.84 -5.15
CA ALA A 799 -18.05 -1.86 -4.11
C ALA A 799 -17.17 -1.95 -2.86
N ASP A 800 -16.77 -3.17 -2.45
CA ASP A 800 -15.84 -3.38 -1.33
C ASP A 800 -14.83 -4.49 -1.63
N PRO A 801 -13.82 -4.23 -2.50
CA PRO A 801 -12.81 -5.21 -2.85
C PRO A 801 -11.92 -5.62 -1.66
N ALA A 802 -11.77 -4.75 -0.65
CA ALA A 802 -10.98 -5.05 0.53
C ALA A 802 -11.68 -6.06 1.45
N MET A 803 -13.00 -5.95 1.60
CA MET A 803 -13.82 -6.93 2.30
C MET A 803 -13.96 -8.23 1.49
N ALA A 804 -14.18 -8.17 0.17
CA ALA A 804 -14.29 -9.35 -0.67
C ALA A 804 -13.04 -10.25 -0.60
N LYS A 805 -11.84 -9.65 -0.57
CA LYS A 805 -10.56 -10.37 -0.38
C LYS A 805 -10.48 -11.18 0.92
N GLN A 806 -11.26 -10.88 1.95
CA GLN A 806 -11.27 -11.62 3.22
C GLN A 806 -12.05 -12.95 3.15
N TYR A 807 -12.85 -13.12 2.11
CA TYR A 807 -13.60 -14.36 1.84
C TYR A 807 -12.86 -15.28 0.85
N LEU A 808 -11.67 -14.89 0.37
CA LEU A 808 -10.97 -15.48 -0.77
C LEU A 808 -9.54 -15.92 -0.43
N GLY A 809 -9.31 -17.23 -0.45
CA GLY A 809 -7.96 -17.79 -0.45
C GLY A 809 -7.52 -18.05 -1.88
N VAL A 810 -6.61 -17.24 -2.42
CA VAL A 810 -6.17 -17.36 -3.82
C VAL A 810 -4.84 -18.12 -3.93
N VAL A 811 -4.79 -19.11 -4.82
CA VAL A 811 -3.62 -19.87 -5.25
C VAL A 811 -3.39 -19.61 -6.74
N PRO A 812 -2.59 -18.59 -7.12
CA PRO A 812 -2.38 -18.23 -8.52
C PRO A 812 -1.45 -19.21 -9.24
N GLN A 813 -1.46 -19.26 -10.57
CA GLN A 813 -0.64 -20.19 -11.37
C GLN A 813 0.87 -19.98 -11.15
N ALA A 814 1.30 -18.73 -10.97
CA ALA A 814 2.67 -18.37 -10.63
C ALA A 814 2.99 -18.63 -9.15
N ASN A 815 4.27 -18.89 -8.83
CA ASN A 815 4.72 -18.92 -7.43
C ASN A 815 4.76 -17.50 -6.85
N ASP A 816 3.92 -17.27 -5.85
CA ASP A 816 3.75 -16.00 -5.15
C ASP A 816 4.14 -16.10 -3.66
N LEU A 817 4.82 -17.18 -3.28
CA LEU A 817 5.38 -17.37 -1.94
C LEU A 817 6.63 -16.51 -1.76
N ASP A 818 6.78 -15.98 -0.55
CA ASP A 818 7.95 -15.20 -0.17
C ASP A 818 9.14 -16.13 0.11
N ASN A 819 10.10 -16.14 -0.81
CA ASN A 819 11.33 -16.94 -0.70
C ASN A 819 12.25 -16.48 0.45
N SER A 820 12.07 -15.24 0.96
CA SER A 820 12.78 -14.75 2.14
C SER A 820 12.26 -15.38 3.44
N LEU A 821 11.00 -15.83 3.47
CA LEU A 821 10.40 -16.49 4.62
C LEU A 821 10.65 -18.01 4.60
N THR A 822 10.61 -18.65 5.78
CA THR A 822 10.55 -20.12 5.83
C THR A 822 9.17 -20.62 5.38
N VAL A 823 9.03 -21.93 5.20
CA VAL A 823 7.74 -22.60 4.96
C VAL A 823 6.72 -22.23 6.06
N PHE A 824 7.11 -22.28 7.34
CA PHE A 824 6.29 -21.77 8.45
C PHE A 824 6.11 -20.25 8.38
N GLY A 825 7.16 -19.51 8.01
CA GLY A 825 7.15 -18.05 7.93
C GLY A 825 6.10 -17.53 6.94
N ASN A 826 5.97 -18.14 5.76
CA ASN A 826 4.95 -17.81 4.77
C ASN A 826 3.52 -17.92 5.34
N LEU A 827 3.24 -19.02 6.04
CA LEU A 827 1.95 -19.26 6.69
C LEU A 827 1.71 -18.30 7.85
N TYR A 828 2.71 -18.15 8.72
CA TYR A 828 2.66 -17.27 9.89
C TYR A 828 2.43 -15.82 9.48
N PHE A 829 3.23 -15.29 8.55
CA PHE A 829 3.12 -13.92 8.04
C PHE A 829 1.75 -13.69 7.39
N HIS A 830 1.29 -14.59 6.53
CA HIS A 830 -0.03 -14.46 5.91
C HIS A 830 -1.16 -14.48 6.95
N GLY A 831 -1.06 -15.33 7.99
CA GLY A 831 -1.94 -15.25 9.15
C GLY A 831 -1.90 -13.86 9.83
N ARG A 832 -0.70 -13.35 10.13
CA ARG A 832 -0.52 -12.01 10.74
C ARG A 832 -1.12 -10.88 9.87
N TYR A 833 -0.97 -10.97 8.54
CA TYR A 833 -1.49 -10.02 7.56
C TYR A 833 -3.02 -9.96 7.56
N PHE A 834 -3.69 -11.12 7.67
CA PHE A 834 -5.16 -11.20 7.84
C PHE A 834 -5.63 -10.93 9.29
N GLY A 835 -4.76 -10.45 10.16
CA GLY A 835 -5.08 -10.03 11.53
C GLY A 835 -4.62 -10.99 12.63
N MET A 836 -4.37 -12.28 12.33
CA MET A 836 -4.19 -13.31 13.35
C MET A 836 -3.18 -12.95 14.41
N ARG A 837 -3.62 -12.88 15.65
CA ARG A 837 -2.78 -12.61 16.83
C ARG A 837 -1.66 -13.68 16.88
N ALA A 838 -0.43 -13.29 17.23
CA ALA A 838 0.78 -14.10 16.96
C ALA A 838 0.71 -15.57 17.43
N ARG A 839 0.08 -15.84 18.58
CA ARG A 839 -0.16 -17.20 19.09
C ARG A 839 -1.08 -18.01 18.15
N THR A 840 -2.18 -17.40 17.69
CA THR A 840 -3.15 -17.98 16.75
C THR A 840 -2.51 -18.25 15.39
N ALA A 841 -1.78 -17.27 14.83
CA ALA A 841 -1.06 -17.41 13.57
C ALA A 841 -0.07 -18.59 13.62
N ARG A 842 0.71 -18.71 14.71
CA ARG A 842 1.65 -19.82 14.93
C ARG A 842 0.95 -21.17 15.08
N ALA A 843 -0.13 -21.24 15.87
CA ALA A 843 -0.89 -22.48 16.05
C ALA A 843 -1.54 -22.95 14.74
N ARG A 844 -2.13 -22.02 13.97
CA ARG A 844 -2.76 -22.35 12.69
C ARG A 844 -1.75 -22.68 11.60
N ALA A 845 -0.64 -21.97 11.52
CA ALA A 845 0.46 -22.31 10.61
C ALA A 845 0.98 -23.73 10.85
N ASN A 846 1.22 -24.13 12.11
CA ASN A 846 1.62 -25.50 12.45
C ASN A 846 0.57 -26.53 11.97
N ARG A 847 -0.73 -26.30 12.23
CA ARG A 847 -1.80 -27.18 11.74
C ARG A 847 -1.89 -27.26 10.22
N MET A 848 -1.61 -26.16 9.50
CA MET A 848 -1.61 -26.17 8.03
C MET A 848 -0.38 -26.89 7.45
N LEU A 849 0.77 -26.88 8.13
CA LEU A 849 1.92 -27.71 7.76
C LEU A 849 1.62 -29.19 7.91
N GLU A 850 0.94 -29.58 9.00
CA GLU A 850 0.46 -30.94 9.23
C GLU A 850 -0.56 -31.34 8.15
N ARG A 851 -1.67 -30.60 8.07
CA ARG A 851 -2.78 -30.86 7.14
C ARG A 851 -2.33 -30.99 5.68
N LEU A 852 -1.42 -30.14 5.21
CA LEU A 852 -0.97 -30.17 3.80
C LEU A 852 0.30 -31.02 3.58
N ARG A 853 0.60 -31.92 4.52
CA ARG A 853 1.67 -32.94 4.44
C ARG A 853 3.06 -32.31 4.24
N LEU A 854 3.33 -31.22 4.96
CA LEU A 854 4.57 -30.42 5.03
C LEU A 854 5.18 -30.42 6.45
N GLU A 855 4.92 -31.46 7.23
CA GLU A 855 5.49 -31.67 8.56
C GLU A 855 7.03 -31.66 8.55
N GLY A 856 7.64 -31.16 9.63
CA GLY A 856 9.09 -31.00 9.74
C GLY A 856 9.70 -29.89 8.85
N ARG A 857 9.08 -29.60 7.69
CA ARG A 857 9.54 -28.61 6.70
C ARG A 857 9.38 -27.15 7.14
N GLY A 858 8.74 -26.86 8.27
CA GLY A 858 8.44 -25.50 8.70
C GLY A 858 9.66 -24.56 8.82
N LYS A 859 10.86 -25.10 9.04
CA LYS A 859 12.12 -24.33 9.10
C LYS A 859 12.86 -24.23 7.76
N ASP A 860 12.48 -25.02 6.77
CA ASP A 860 13.04 -25.01 5.42
C ASP A 860 12.70 -23.67 4.74
N LYS A 861 13.47 -23.29 3.73
CA LYS A 861 13.12 -22.16 2.85
C LYS A 861 12.24 -22.65 1.71
N VAL A 862 11.47 -21.74 1.13
CA VAL A 862 10.59 -22.02 -0.02
C VAL A 862 11.39 -22.65 -1.18
N GLU A 863 12.58 -22.15 -1.48
CA GLU A 863 13.52 -22.70 -2.48
C GLU A 863 13.93 -24.18 -2.28
N GLN A 864 13.74 -24.72 -1.08
CA GLN A 864 14.09 -26.11 -0.72
C GLN A 864 12.91 -27.08 -0.93
N LEU A 865 11.75 -26.56 -1.33
CA LEU A 865 10.56 -27.33 -1.66
C LEU A 865 10.55 -27.71 -3.14
N SER A 866 10.11 -28.94 -3.47
CA SER A 866 9.79 -29.30 -4.86
C SER A 866 8.56 -28.54 -5.35
N GLY A 867 8.32 -28.50 -6.67
CA GLY A 867 7.12 -27.85 -7.26
C GLY A 867 5.81 -28.26 -6.59
N GLY A 868 5.61 -29.54 -6.30
CA GLY A 868 4.43 -30.03 -5.58
C GLY A 868 4.38 -29.69 -4.09
N MET A 869 5.52 -29.44 -3.45
CA MET A 869 5.58 -28.93 -2.08
C MET A 869 5.33 -27.42 -2.04
N LEU A 870 5.86 -26.65 -3.00
CA LEU A 870 5.53 -25.23 -3.20
C LEU A 870 4.03 -25.04 -3.38
N ARG A 871 3.41 -25.86 -4.25
CA ARG A 871 1.97 -25.78 -4.53
C ARG A 871 1.11 -26.04 -3.30
N ARG A 872 1.51 -27.03 -2.49
CA ARG A 872 0.89 -27.28 -1.17
C ARG A 872 1.15 -26.15 -0.19
N LEU A 873 2.30 -25.50 -0.20
CA LEU A 873 2.54 -24.32 0.64
C LEU A 873 1.67 -23.11 0.21
N GLN A 874 1.45 -22.89 -1.09
CA GLN A 874 0.51 -21.87 -1.58
C GLN A 874 -0.92 -22.15 -1.10
N LEU A 875 -1.40 -23.39 -1.23
CA LEU A 875 -2.73 -23.80 -0.76
C LEU A 875 -2.87 -23.66 0.77
N ALA A 876 -1.86 -24.09 1.52
CA ALA A 876 -1.82 -23.92 2.97
C ALA A 876 -1.90 -22.44 3.36
N ARG A 877 -1.24 -21.57 2.59
CA ARG A 877 -1.24 -20.12 2.80
C ARG A 877 -2.60 -19.50 2.46
N ALA A 878 -3.21 -19.86 1.34
CA ALA A 878 -4.55 -19.41 0.95
C ALA A 878 -5.62 -19.76 1.99
N LEU A 879 -5.51 -20.93 2.63
CA LEU A 879 -6.42 -21.41 3.67
C LEU A 879 -6.12 -20.84 5.08
N MET A 880 -5.04 -20.07 5.25
CA MET A 880 -4.63 -19.57 6.56
C MET A 880 -5.71 -18.73 7.23
N HIS A 881 -6.44 -17.88 6.50
CA HIS A 881 -7.46 -17.00 7.10
C HIS A 881 -8.87 -17.60 7.18
N GLY A 882 -9.07 -18.83 6.69
CA GLY A 882 -10.38 -19.48 6.66
C GLY A 882 -11.35 -18.84 5.67
N PRO A 883 -10.98 -18.74 4.39
CA PRO A 883 -11.82 -18.15 3.36
C PRO A 883 -13.10 -18.96 3.14
N ALA A 884 -14.18 -18.27 2.74
CA ALA A 884 -15.40 -18.93 2.30
C ALA A 884 -15.20 -19.66 0.96
N VAL A 885 -14.25 -19.20 0.13
CA VAL A 885 -13.88 -19.81 -1.16
C VAL A 885 -12.36 -19.90 -1.30
N ALA A 886 -11.86 -21.09 -1.58
CA ALA A 886 -10.50 -21.30 -2.06
C ALA A 886 -10.49 -21.25 -3.60
N PHE A 887 -9.77 -20.29 -4.17
CA PHE A 887 -9.58 -20.15 -5.62
C PHE A 887 -8.26 -20.79 -6.05
N LEU A 888 -8.27 -21.73 -7.01
CA LEU A 888 -7.10 -22.47 -7.49
C LEU A 888 -6.88 -22.25 -9.00
N ASP A 889 -5.84 -21.52 -9.38
CA ASP A 889 -5.54 -21.24 -10.79
C ASP A 889 -4.65 -22.32 -11.39
N GLU A 890 -5.22 -23.28 -12.14
CA GLU A 890 -4.54 -24.47 -12.69
C GLU A 890 -3.71 -25.21 -11.62
N PRO A 891 -4.34 -25.81 -10.59
CA PRO A 891 -3.67 -26.31 -9.39
C PRO A 891 -2.54 -27.30 -9.67
N THR A 892 -2.62 -28.12 -10.71
CA THR A 892 -1.63 -29.17 -11.01
C THR A 892 -0.77 -28.94 -12.24
N ALA A 893 -0.82 -27.75 -12.86
CA ALA A 893 0.03 -27.39 -13.98
C ALA A 893 1.53 -27.59 -13.67
N GLY A 894 2.24 -28.28 -14.56
CA GLY A 894 3.69 -28.53 -14.44
C GLY A 894 4.11 -29.44 -13.29
N LEU A 895 3.19 -30.04 -12.53
CA LEU A 895 3.53 -30.98 -11.45
C LEU A 895 3.84 -32.39 -11.98
N ASP A 896 4.82 -33.04 -11.34
CA ASP A 896 5.05 -34.47 -11.54
C ASP A 896 3.82 -35.30 -11.09
N PRO A 897 3.65 -36.54 -11.60
CA PRO A 897 2.46 -37.34 -11.31
C PRO A 897 2.22 -37.61 -9.81
N GLN A 898 3.26 -37.76 -9.00
CA GLN A 898 3.10 -38.03 -7.56
C GLN A 898 2.68 -36.76 -6.81
N SER A 899 3.28 -35.62 -7.15
CA SER A 899 2.88 -34.31 -6.62
C SER A 899 1.44 -33.94 -6.97
N ARG A 900 0.99 -34.24 -8.19
CA ARG A 900 -0.39 -34.05 -8.65
C ARG A 900 -1.37 -34.92 -7.87
N LEU A 901 -1.11 -36.22 -7.73
CA LEU A 901 -1.92 -37.12 -6.90
C LEU A 901 -2.01 -36.64 -5.43
N ALA A 902 -0.90 -36.16 -4.86
CA ALA A 902 -0.88 -35.66 -3.48
C ALA A 902 -1.69 -34.36 -3.29
N LEU A 903 -1.79 -33.50 -4.32
CA LEU A 903 -2.63 -32.30 -4.27
C LEU A 903 -4.11 -32.64 -4.48
N TRP A 904 -4.39 -33.58 -5.37
CA TRP A 904 -5.72 -34.16 -5.60
C TRP A 904 -6.34 -34.76 -4.33
N ASP A 905 -5.58 -35.52 -3.54
CA ASP A 905 -6.06 -36.00 -2.23
C ASP A 905 -6.49 -34.83 -1.32
N ILE A 906 -5.69 -33.76 -1.26
CA ILE A 906 -5.96 -32.59 -0.39
C ILE A 906 -7.21 -31.83 -0.86
N VAL A 907 -7.45 -31.73 -2.17
CA VAL A 907 -8.69 -31.14 -2.71
C VAL A 907 -9.91 -32.01 -2.36
N ALA A 908 -9.78 -33.34 -2.39
CA ALA A 908 -10.84 -34.24 -1.92
C ALA A 908 -11.10 -34.14 -0.41
N GLU A 909 -10.05 -33.96 0.41
CA GLU A 909 -10.17 -33.69 1.85
C GLU A 909 -10.89 -32.33 2.11
N LEU A 910 -10.52 -31.27 1.38
CA LEU A 910 -11.20 -29.96 1.45
C LEU A 910 -12.69 -30.05 1.09
N LYS A 911 -13.02 -30.80 0.02
CA LYS A 911 -14.40 -31.07 -0.39
C LYS A 911 -15.19 -31.81 0.70
N ALA A 912 -14.60 -32.84 1.30
CA ALA A 912 -15.24 -33.60 2.38
C ALA A 912 -15.48 -32.78 3.65
N GLU A 913 -14.69 -31.73 3.89
CA GLU A 913 -14.89 -30.75 4.96
C GLU A 913 -15.91 -29.63 4.62
N GLY A 914 -16.46 -29.60 3.41
CA GLY A 914 -17.39 -28.56 2.96
C GLY A 914 -16.74 -27.22 2.61
N GLN A 915 -15.43 -27.19 2.33
CA GLN A 915 -14.78 -25.98 1.81
C GLN A 915 -15.21 -25.77 0.34
N THR A 916 -15.80 -24.61 0.04
CA THR A 916 -16.03 -24.20 -1.36
C THR A 916 -14.69 -24.03 -2.09
N VAL A 917 -14.55 -24.65 -3.26
CA VAL A 917 -13.36 -24.53 -4.12
C VAL A 917 -13.80 -24.11 -5.51
N LEU A 918 -13.19 -23.07 -6.07
CA LEU A 918 -13.33 -22.70 -7.48
C LEU A 918 -11.97 -22.89 -8.15
N LEU A 919 -11.89 -23.75 -9.17
CA LEU A 919 -10.63 -24.05 -9.86
C LEU A 919 -10.72 -23.84 -11.38
N THR A 920 -9.67 -23.29 -11.97
CA THR A 920 -9.43 -23.39 -13.43
C THR A 920 -8.55 -24.60 -13.69
N THR A 921 -8.76 -25.31 -14.79
CA THR A 921 -7.88 -26.40 -15.20
C THR A 921 -7.93 -26.65 -16.70
N HIS A 922 -6.88 -27.30 -17.20
CA HIS A 922 -6.81 -27.93 -18.53
C HIS A 922 -6.60 -29.45 -18.42
N TYR A 923 -6.69 -30.03 -17.22
CA TYR A 923 -6.68 -31.48 -17.04
C TYR A 923 -8.12 -31.98 -16.87
N MET A 924 -8.68 -32.63 -17.89
CA MET A 924 -10.06 -33.12 -17.84
C MET A 924 -10.26 -34.16 -16.74
N GLU A 925 -9.27 -35.04 -16.51
CA GLU A 925 -9.23 -35.98 -15.38
C GLU A 925 -9.39 -35.28 -14.01
N GLU A 926 -8.90 -34.05 -13.85
CA GLU A 926 -9.03 -33.27 -12.61
C GLU A 926 -10.46 -32.71 -12.47
N ALA A 927 -11.03 -32.19 -13.56
CA ALA A 927 -12.39 -31.70 -13.56
C ALA A 927 -13.40 -32.84 -13.30
N GLU A 928 -13.27 -33.98 -13.98
CA GLU A 928 -14.12 -35.16 -13.79
C GLU A 928 -14.04 -35.75 -12.38
N ARG A 929 -12.86 -35.72 -11.75
CA ARG A 929 -12.64 -36.40 -10.47
C ARG A 929 -13.03 -35.59 -9.25
N PHE A 930 -12.99 -34.25 -9.32
CA PHE A 930 -13.24 -33.39 -8.15
C PHE A 930 -14.43 -32.46 -8.29
N CYS A 931 -14.74 -31.96 -9.48
CA CYS A 931 -15.74 -30.92 -9.64
C CYS A 931 -17.15 -31.50 -9.57
N ASP A 932 -17.98 -30.95 -8.69
CA ASP A 932 -19.41 -31.23 -8.65
C ASP A 932 -20.11 -30.68 -9.89
N ARG A 933 -19.72 -29.47 -10.32
CA ARG A 933 -20.17 -28.82 -11.55
C ARG A 933 -18.99 -28.18 -12.27
N VAL A 934 -19.08 -28.15 -13.59
CA VAL A 934 -18.05 -27.65 -14.49
C VAL A 934 -18.69 -26.72 -15.51
N ALA A 935 -18.12 -25.53 -15.69
CA ALA A 935 -18.41 -24.64 -16.80
C ALA A 935 -17.34 -24.79 -17.89
N ILE A 936 -17.76 -25.05 -19.13
CA ILE A 936 -16.90 -25.00 -20.31
C ILE A 936 -17.09 -23.63 -20.96
N MET A 937 -16.00 -22.87 -21.08
CA MET A 937 -16.00 -21.47 -21.50
C MET A 937 -15.16 -21.28 -22.77
N ASP A 938 -15.64 -20.50 -23.73
CA ASP A 938 -14.84 -20.02 -24.86
C ASP A 938 -15.28 -18.60 -25.28
N HIS A 939 -14.37 -17.83 -25.88
CA HIS A 939 -14.60 -16.47 -26.35
C HIS A 939 -15.33 -15.55 -25.32
N GLY A 940 -15.02 -15.72 -24.03
CA GLY A 940 -15.57 -14.92 -22.93
C GLY A 940 -16.97 -15.33 -22.44
N ARG A 941 -17.52 -16.48 -22.89
CA ARG A 941 -18.86 -16.97 -22.56
C ARG A 941 -18.85 -18.43 -22.12
N ILE A 942 -19.75 -18.79 -21.21
CA ILE A 942 -19.99 -20.19 -20.84
C ILE A 942 -20.85 -20.85 -21.93
N LEU A 943 -20.37 -21.97 -22.48
CA LEU A 943 -21.02 -22.75 -23.53
C LEU A 943 -21.90 -23.86 -22.95
N ALA A 944 -21.43 -24.51 -21.89
CA ALA A 944 -22.15 -25.54 -21.15
C ALA A 944 -21.75 -25.47 -19.66
N LEU A 945 -22.67 -25.79 -18.76
CA LEU A 945 -22.46 -25.77 -17.32
C LEU A 945 -23.38 -26.82 -16.65
N ASP A 946 -22.78 -27.91 -16.18
CA ASP A 946 -23.47 -28.98 -15.44
C ASP A 946 -22.46 -29.88 -14.71
N THR A 947 -22.89 -30.96 -14.09
CA THR A 947 -22.03 -32.03 -13.56
C THR A 947 -21.24 -32.71 -14.69
N PRO A 948 -20.01 -33.21 -14.46
CA PRO A 948 -19.24 -33.91 -15.51
C PRO A 948 -19.99 -35.06 -16.18
N ASP A 949 -20.79 -35.82 -15.43
CA ASP A 949 -21.56 -36.95 -15.95
C ASP A 949 -22.82 -36.54 -16.72
N GLU A 950 -23.44 -35.41 -16.39
CA GLU A 950 -24.54 -34.84 -17.21
C GLU A 950 -23.99 -34.19 -18.48
N LEU A 951 -22.82 -33.54 -18.43
CA LEU A 951 -22.12 -33.03 -19.61
C LEU A 951 -21.73 -34.16 -20.57
N LYS A 952 -21.15 -35.26 -20.07
CA LYS A 952 -20.89 -36.46 -20.88
C LYS A 952 -22.18 -37.01 -21.48
N ARG A 953 -23.24 -37.23 -20.69
CA ARG A 953 -24.52 -37.73 -21.22
C ARG A 953 -25.21 -36.79 -22.23
N SER A 954 -25.01 -35.47 -22.10
CA SER A 954 -25.64 -34.47 -22.97
C SER A 954 -24.87 -34.20 -24.26
N TYR A 955 -23.54 -34.41 -24.28
CA TYR A 955 -22.66 -33.98 -25.38
C TYR A 955 -21.69 -35.07 -25.91
N GLY A 956 -21.50 -36.18 -25.20
CA GLY A 956 -20.54 -37.25 -25.48
C GLY A 956 -21.17 -38.64 -25.34
N ALA A 957 -21.81 -39.09 -26.42
CA ALA A 957 -22.43 -40.43 -26.54
C ALA A 957 -21.84 -41.22 -27.72
N ALA A 958 -20.58 -40.96 -28.08
CA ALA A 958 -19.90 -41.64 -29.18
C ALA A 958 -18.38 -41.53 -29.05
N GLY A 959 -17.73 -42.66 -28.72
CA GLY A 959 -16.28 -42.80 -28.62
C GLY A 959 -15.56 -42.55 -29.94
N ILE A 960 -14.30 -42.14 -29.85
CA ILE A 960 -13.48 -41.75 -31.01
C ILE A 960 -12.33 -42.74 -31.21
N MET A 961 -12.18 -43.26 -32.43
CA MET A 961 -11.03 -44.07 -32.84
C MET A 961 -10.16 -43.31 -33.84
N LEU A 962 -8.85 -43.28 -33.62
CA LEU A 962 -7.86 -42.74 -34.55
C LEU A 962 -7.00 -43.87 -35.11
N ILE A 963 -7.15 -44.14 -36.40
CA ILE A 963 -6.46 -45.22 -37.13
C ILE A 963 -5.34 -44.60 -37.96
N ARG A 964 -4.08 -44.96 -37.70
CA ARG A 964 -2.93 -44.54 -38.51
C ARG A 964 -2.41 -45.71 -39.33
N GLY A 965 -1.96 -45.45 -40.55
CA GLY A 965 -1.42 -46.50 -41.40
C GLY A 965 -0.96 -46.01 -42.77
N THR A 966 -0.39 -46.91 -43.55
CA THR A 966 0.05 -46.66 -44.92
C THR A 966 -0.86 -47.38 -45.92
N GLY A 967 -1.46 -46.63 -46.84
CA GLY A 967 -2.39 -47.15 -47.85
C GLY A 967 -3.40 -46.07 -48.27
N ASP A 968 -4.51 -46.49 -48.90
CA ASP A 968 -5.62 -45.59 -49.23
C ASP A 968 -6.54 -45.37 -48.01
N LEU A 969 -6.15 -44.40 -47.18
CA LEU A 969 -6.90 -44.01 -45.98
C LEU A 969 -8.24 -43.37 -46.32
N ALA A 970 -8.40 -42.75 -47.50
CA ALA A 970 -9.67 -42.17 -47.93
C ALA A 970 -10.69 -43.27 -48.28
N ALA A 971 -10.27 -44.34 -48.94
CA ALA A 971 -11.09 -45.52 -49.17
C ALA A 971 -11.49 -46.23 -47.86
N LEU A 972 -10.61 -46.27 -46.86
CA LEU A 972 -10.93 -46.79 -45.53
C LEU A 972 -11.96 -45.92 -44.80
N ALA A 973 -11.77 -44.60 -44.76
CA ALA A 973 -12.74 -43.67 -44.18
C ALA A 973 -14.13 -43.81 -44.83
N GLY A 974 -14.20 -43.92 -46.17
CA GLY A 974 -15.45 -44.11 -46.89
C GLY A 974 -16.20 -45.41 -46.56
N LYS A 975 -15.49 -46.50 -46.24
CA LYS A 975 -16.11 -47.77 -45.80
C LYS A 975 -16.54 -47.73 -44.34
N LEU A 976 -15.82 -47.00 -43.49
CA LEU A 976 -16.14 -46.81 -42.08
C LEU A 976 -17.37 -45.91 -41.93
N ALA A 977 -17.47 -44.81 -42.69
CA ALA A 977 -18.65 -43.94 -42.75
C ALA A 977 -19.92 -44.64 -43.29
N ALA A 978 -19.80 -45.86 -43.80
CA ALA A 978 -20.91 -46.68 -44.29
C ALA A 978 -21.34 -47.77 -43.28
N GLN A 979 -20.87 -47.72 -42.03
CA GLN A 979 -21.26 -48.64 -40.96
C GLN A 979 -22.35 -48.01 -40.09
N ASP A 980 -23.38 -48.77 -39.74
CA ASP A 980 -24.55 -48.28 -38.98
C ASP A 980 -24.22 -47.83 -37.54
N TRP A 981 -23.04 -48.20 -37.02
CA TRP A 981 -22.50 -47.85 -35.70
C TRP A 981 -21.48 -46.69 -35.76
N VAL A 982 -21.23 -46.10 -36.94
CA VAL A 982 -20.32 -44.96 -37.16
C VAL A 982 -21.12 -43.71 -37.49
N HIS A 983 -20.99 -42.70 -36.62
CA HIS A 983 -21.57 -41.37 -36.84
C HIS A 983 -20.79 -40.55 -37.86
N GLU A 984 -19.48 -40.73 -37.92
CA GLU A 984 -18.57 -39.95 -38.78
C GLU A 984 -17.25 -40.70 -38.99
N ALA A 985 -16.69 -40.66 -40.21
CA ALA A 985 -15.31 -41.08 -40.45
C ALA A 985 -14.62 -40.16 -41.48
N VAL A 986 -13.47 -39.59 -41.11
CA VAL A 986 -12.74 -38.59 -41.91
C VAL A 986 -11.27 -38.96 -41.99
N ALA A 987 -10.71 -38.96 -43.21
CA ALA A 987 -9.28 -39.12 -43.45
C ALA A 987 -8.57 -37.76 -43.46
N ALA A 988 -7.56 -37.60 -42.61
CA ALA A 988 -6.72 -36.40 -42.52
C ALA A 988 -5.30 -36.75 -42.03
N ASP A 989 -4.29 -36.06 -42.55
CA ASP A 989 -2.89 -36.07 -42.07
C ASP A 989 -2.27 -37.46 -41.80
N GLY A 990 -2.53 -38.42 -42.68
CA GLY A 990 -2.02 -39.79 -42.55
C GLY A 990 -2.77 -40.67 -41.55
N SER A 991 -3.98 -40.26 -41.17
CA SER A 991 -4.88 -40.98 -40.26
C SER A 991 -6.33 -40.99 -40.73
N VAL A 992 -7.14 -41.87 -40.15
CA VAL A 992 -8.60 -41.86 -40.23
C VAL A 992 -9.16 -41.70 -38.81
N ARG A 993 -9.90 -40.62 -38.57
CA ARG A 993 -10.66 -40.39 -37.34
C ARG A 993 -12.07 -40.94 -37.54
N VAL A 994 -12.56 -41.75 -36.61
CA VAL A 994 -13.88 -42.40 -36.63
C VAL A 994 -14.60 -42.07 -35.33
N ARG A 995 -15.90 -41.75 -35.39
CA ARG A 995 -16.77 -41.52 -34.23
C ARG A 995 -17.88 -42.57 -34.21
N ALA A 996 -18.05 -43.30 -33.11
CA ALA A 996 -18.84 -44.53 -33.05
C ALA A 996 -19.55 -44.73 -31.70
N ASP A 997 -20.69 -45.43 -31.67
CA ASP A 997 -21.46 -45.68 -30.43
C ASP A 997 -20.74 -46.59 -29.42
N ASP A 998 -19.96 -47.56 -29.91
CA ASP A 998 -19.16 -48.50 -29.09
C ASP A 998 -17.79 -48.68 -29.75
N SER A 999 -16.85 -47.79 -29.40
CA SER A 999 -15.53 -47.75 -30.03
C SER A 999 -14.64 -48.94 -29.65
N ASP A 1000 -14.83 -49.54 -28.48
CA ASP A 1000 -14.06 -50.69 -28.02
C ASP A 1000 -14.56 -51.99 -28.68
N GLY A 1001 -15.88 -52.20 -28.74
CA GLY A 1001 -16.50 -53.33 -29.45
C GLY A 1001 -16.29 -53.28 -30.97
N ALA A 1002 -16.16 -52.08 -31.55
CA ALA A 1002 -15.97 -51.87 -32.98
C ALA A 1002 -14.57 -52.20 -33.51
N LEU A 1003 -13.54 -52.28 -32.66
CA LEU A 1003 -12.13 -52.38 -33.08
C LEU A 1003 -11.85 -53.55 -34.05
N SER A 1004 -12.49 -54.70 -33.83
CA SER A 1004 -12.36 -55.88 -34.69
C SER A 1004 -12.91 -55.65 -36.12
N SER A 1005 -14.04 -54.94 -36.22
CA SER A 1005 -14.66 -54.56 -37.49
C SER A 1005 -13.79 -53.53 -38.25
N VAL A 1006 -13.20 -52.57 -37.53
CA VAL A 1006 -12.26 -51.59 -38.08
C VAL A 1006 -11.05 -52.27 -38.70
N MET A 1007 -10.40 -53.18 -37.99
CA MET A 1007 -9.21 -53.89 -38.49
C MET A 1007 -9.53 -54.73 -39.73
N THR A 1008 -10.67 -55.41 -39.75
CA THR A 1008 -11.14 -56.19 -40.90
C THR A 1008 -11.38 -55.29 -42.13
N LEU A 1009 -11.96 -54.10 -41.94
CA LEU A 1009 -12.18 -53.13 -43.02
C LEU A 1009 -10.87 -52.50 -43.52
N ALA A 1010 -9.87 -52.31 -42.66
CA ALA A 1010 -8.55 -51.81 -43.03
C ALA A 1010 -7.79 -52.81 -43.91
N GLU A 1011 -7.73 -54.08 -43.50
CA GLU A 1011 -7.13 -55.16 -44.30
C GLU A 1011 -7.85 -55.31 -45.65
N GLY A 1012 -9.18 -55.34 -45.64
CA GLY A 1012 -10.03 -55.36 -46.85
C GLY A 1012 -9.96 -54.09 -47.72
N SER A 1013 -9.18 -53.08 -47.32
CA SER A 1013 -8.90 -51.86 -48.08
C SER A 1013 -7.42 -51.72 -48.48
N GLY A 1014 -6.57 -52.70 -48.16
CA GLY A 1014 -5.13 -52.62 -48.40
C GLY A 1014 -4.42 -51.55 -47.54
N VAL A 1015 -5.05 -51.06 -46.47
CA VAL A 1015 -4.43 -50.15 -45.51
C VAL A 1015 -3.65 -50.98 -44.50
N LYS A 1016 -2.33 -50.81 -44.48
CA LYS A 1016 -1.49 -51.39 -43.44
C LYS A 1016 -1.53 -50.48 -42.22
N VAL A 1017 -2.38 -50.83 -41.25
CA VAL A 1017 -2.49 -50.14 -39.96
C VAL A 1017 -1.17 -50.23 -39.22
N SER A 1018 -0.70 -49.09 -38.70
CA SER A 1018 0.52 -48.98 -37.89
C SER A 1018 0.24 -48.72 -36.41
N ASP A 1019 -0.90 -48.08 -36.11
CA ASP A 1019 -1.29 -47.64 -34.78
C ASP A 1019 -2.82 -47.40 -34.75
N VAL A 1020 -3.49 -47.71 -33.65
CA VAL A 1020 -4.91 -47.42 -33.41
C VAL A 1020 -5.07 -46.95 -31.97
N ALA A 1021 -5.57 -45.73 -31.81
CA ALA A 1021 -5.96 -45.19 -30.50
C ALA A 1021 -7.49 -45.18 -30.38
N VAL A 1022 -8.01 -45.58 -29.22
CA VAL A 1022 -9.43 -45.53 -28.86
C VAL A 1022 -9.58 -44.55 -27.70
N SER A 1023 -10.59 -43.69 -27.75
CA SER A 1023 -10.94 -42.71 -26.72
C SER A 1023 -12.33 -42.98 -26.19
N GLU A 1024 -12.43 -43.22 -24.88
CA GLU A 1024 -13.69 -43.36 -24.13
C GLU A 1024 -14.47 -42.03 -24.03
N ASP A 1025 -15.72 -42.13 -23.57
CA ASP A 1025 -16.63 -41.01 -23.24
C ASP A 1025 -16.06 -40.15 -22.10
N SER A 1026 -15.24 -39.18 -22.48
CA SER A 1026 -14.50 -38.29 -21.60
C SER A 1026 -15.00 -36.85 -21.70
N LEU A 1027 -14.81 -36.08 -20.63
CA LEU A 1027 -15.03 -34.64 -20.64
C LEU A 1027 -14.13 -33.91 -21.67
N GLU A 1028 -13.01 -34.53 -22.08
CA GLU A 1028 -12.19 -34.12 -23.22
C GLU A 1028 -12.95 -34.19 -24.56
N ALA A 1029 -13.68 -35.27 -24.84
CA ALA A 1029 -14.52 -35.38 -26.04
C ALA A 1029 -15.65 -34.32 -26.04
N VAL A 1030 -16.28 -34.07 -24.88
CA VAL A 1030 -17.28 -33.00 -24.71
C VAL A 1030 -16.68 -31.62 -24.95
N PHE A 1031 -15.49 -31.36 -24.41
CA PHE A 1031 -14.78 -30.10 -24.57
C PHE A 1031 -14.42 -29.83 -26.04
N ILE A 1032 -13.90 -30.83 -26.75
CA ILE A 1032 -13.59 -30.74 -28.19
C ILE A 1032 -14.88 -30.49 -29.00
N SER A 1033 -15.98 -31.18 -28.67
CA SER A 1033 -17.28 -31.01 -29.35
C SER A 1033 -17.86 -29.58 -29.18
N LEU A 1034 -17.64 -28.94 -28.03
CA LEU A 1034 -18.14 -27.59 -27.74
C LEU A 1034 -17.23 -26.46 -28.25
N THR A 1035 -15.92 -26.65 -28.25
CA THR A 1035 -14.93 -25.59 -28.57
C THR A 1035 -14.30 -25.72 -29.94
N GLY A 1036 -14.37 -26.91 -30.57
CA GLY A 1036 -13.73 -27.20 -31.85
C GLY A 1036 -12.19 -27.23 -31.82
N LYS A 1037 -11.57 -27.28 -30.62
CA LYS A 1037 -10.12 -27.21 -30.41
C LYS A 1037 -9.64 -28.42 -29.63
N GLU A 1038 -8.50 -28.99 -30.01
CA GLU A 1038 -7.83 -30.00 -29.16
C GLU A 1038 -7.17 -29.32 -27.95
N LEU A 1039 -7.04 -30.04 -26.84
CA LEU A 1039 -6.58 -29.52 -25.54
C LEU A 1039 -5.14 -28.98 -25.48
N ARG A 1040 -4.42 -29.01 -26.61
CA ARG A 1040 -3.03 -28.56 -26.76
C ARG A 1040 -2.87 -27.41 -27.77
N GLU A 1041 -3.97 -26.91 -28.33
CA GLU A 1041 -4.05 -25.73 -29.22
C GLU A 1041 -4.54 -24.48 -28.45
#